data_AF-A0AAV6W5M2-F1
#
_entry.id   AF-A0AAV6W5M2-F1
#
_cell.length_a   1.000
_cell.length_b   1.000
_cell.length_c   1.000
_cell.angle_alpha   90.00
_cell.angle_beta   90.00
_cell.angle_gamma   90.00
#
_symmetry.space_group_name_H-M   'P 1'
#
loop_
_entity.id
_entity.type
_entity.pdbx_description
1 polymer ?
#
loop_
_entity_poly.entity_id
_entity_poly.type
_entity_poly.pdbx_seq_one_letter_code
_entity_poly.pdbx_strand_id
1 'polypeptide(L)'
;MSGIAKSWETKVKKTQAIAKKRFTTMSVAHVDDDDDDEQINHNPGEVYHVEKVFPSGDIYMGQWSDSCPNGHGKCLWTDGCMYVGNWEKGKNMGKGKFSWPSGATYQGQFKNGFMDGEGTYTGPTNDTYRGSWLCNMRHGKGVRNYENGDYYEGQWRRGQPDGRGRYQWSNGNQYIGHWKQGSMNGNGTMIWANGNQYDGGWKDGLPRGNGTFRWGDGSFYVGAWSEDPKEQSGTYYPSSSQISGSFDWDPQEVYLVKLSDCRISPGEKISIFPSQKMVNWPCEGESMQKQSAWKNYYQENGARLRRGSVDGVVSNGGISLASESDLSFDGSSENVGSGREVDGGSGADEVDSSRGLKRPHIVIKPSRRQGLTISKGHKNYELMLNLQLGIRHSVGRPAPATSLDLKATAFDPREKIWTKFPPEGSKHTPPHQSCEFKWKDYCPLVFRTLRKLFKVDPADYMMSICGNDALRELSSPGKSGSFFYLTNDDKYMIKTMKKSEVKVLKRMLQAYYNHVRAFENTLVTKFFGLHCVKLTGPAQKKVRFVIMGNLFCTKYPIHRRFDLKGSSHGRLTVKPETEIDSTTTLKDLDLNFVFRLNKPWFQEFCRQVDRDSEFLEQERIMDYSLLVGVHFGKISHSGEPLNTNVDKGDDANEGADSNLLSHTNNRWESTRLGSNIPARAELTVRRNSSECQLVGDLTGEYCDVILVFGIIDILQDYDISKKLEHAYKSFQHDSTSISAVDPRQYSKRFRDFMFRIFREDA
;
A
#
# COMPACT_ATOMS: atom_id res chain seq x y z
N MET A 1 -17.16 -44.51 -16.31
CA MET A 1 -15.87 -43.87 -15.94
C MET A 1 -15.64 -44.04 -14.43
N SER A 2 -14.62 -44.77 -13.97
CA SER A 2 -14.36 -44.95 -12.52
C SER A 2 -12.93 -45.41 -12.16
N GLY A 3 -12.33 -46.32 -12.95
CA GLY A 3 -11.02 -46.92 -12.61
C GLY A 3 -9.83 -45.95 -12.51
N ILE A 4 -9.82 -44.86 -13.27
CA ILE A 4 -8.69 -43.93 -13.31
C ILE A 4 -8.51 -43.18 -11.97
N ALA A 5 -9.60 -42.68 -11.38
CA ALA A 5 -9.54 -41.92 -10.13
C ALA A 5 -8.95 -42.73 -8.96
N LYS A 6 -9.39 -43.99 -8.80
CA LYS A 6 -8.88 -44.91 -7.76
C LYS A 6 -7.39 -45.25 -7.94
N SER A 7 -6.92 -45.37 -9.18
CA SER A 7 -5.49 -45.57 -9.47
C SER A 7 -4.63 -44.38 -9.02
N TRP A 8 -5.09 -43.15 -9.30
CA TRP A 8 -4.39 -41.92 -8.91
C TRP A 8 -4.38 -41.70 -7.39
N GLU A 9 -5.50 -41.86 -6.70
CA GLU A 9 -5.54 -41.79 -5.22
C GLU A 9 -4.57 -42.79 -4.58
N THR A 10 -4.49 -44.01 -5.12
CA THR A 10 -3.62 -45.07 -4.58
C THR A 10 -2.14 -44.71 -4.77
N LYS A 11 -1.75 -44.13 -5.91
CA LYS A 11 -0.38 -43.59 -6.10
C LYS A 11 -0.07 -42.46 -5.11
N VAL A 12 -0.96 -41.47 -4.96
CA VAL A 12 -0.74 -40.31 -4.06
C VAL A 12 -0.65 -40.74 -2.59
N LYS A 13 -1.52 -41.65 -2.14
CA LYS A 13 -1.45 -42.20 -0.78
C LYS A 13 -0.15 -42.99 -0.55
N LYS A 14 0.37 -43.69 -1.57
CA LYS A 14 1.65 -44.43 -1.50
C LYS A 14 2.87 -43.50 -1.44
N THR A 15 2.92 -42.41 -2.22
CA THR A 15 4.02 -41.43 -2.13
C THR A 15 3.96 -40.62 -0.83
N GLN A 16 2.79 -40.20 -0.36
CA GLN A 16 2.65 -39.56 0.96
C GLN A 16 3.05 -40.49 2.12
N ALA A 17 2.77 -41.79 2.02
CA ALA A 17 3.23 -42.78 3.00
C ALA A 17 4.77 -42.94 2.98
N ILE A 18 5.40 -42.99 1.81
CA ILE A 18 6.87 -43.06 1.68
C ILE A 18 7.53 -41.79 2.24
N ALA A 19 6.99 -40.61 1.94
CA ALA A 19 7.46 -39.34 2.51
C ALA A 19 7.36 -39.31 4.04
N LYS A 20 6.23 -39.76 4.62
CA LYS A 20 6.08 -39.87 6.08
C LYS A 20 7.02 -40.90 6.69
N LYS A 21 7.25 -42.05 6.04
CA LYS A 21 8.11 -43.12 6.58
C LYS A 21 9.60 -42.75 6.57
N ARG A 22 10.05 -41.88 5.65
CA ARG A 22 11.39 -41.26 5.68
C ARG A 22 11.54 -40.13 6.71
N PHE A 23 10.46 -39.65 7.32
CA PHE A 23 10.49 -38.52 8.28
C PHE A 23 10.40 -38.93 9.76
N THR A 24 10.27 -40.23 10.08
CA THR A 24 10.06 -40.72 11.45
C THR A 24 11.26 -41.39 12.10
N THR A 25 12.36 -41.59 11.37
CA THR A 25 13.63 -42.09 11.92
C THR A 25 14.82 -41.48 11.18
N MET A 26 15.55 -40.59 11.85
CA MET A 26 17.01 -40.45 11.75
C MET A 26 17.49 -39.58 12.92
N SER A 27 18.30 -40.18 13.80
CA SER A 27 19.07 -39.49 14.83
C SER A 27 20.27 -38.76 14.21
N VAL A 28 20.88 -37.85 14.98
CA VAL A 28 22.06 -37.08 14.54
C VAL A 28 23.25 -38.02 14.23
N ALA A 29 23.84 -37.84 13.06
CA ALA A 29 25.21 -38.25 12.73
C ALA A 29 25.80 -37.23 11.73
N HIS A 30 27.14 -37.07 11.75
CA HIS A 30 27.89 -36.45 10.66
C HIS A 30 28.26 -37.52 9.63
N VAL A 31 28.50 -37.10 8.39
CA VAL A 31 29.61 -37.52 7.51
C VAL A 31 29.60 -36.56 6.31
N ASP A 32 30.78 -36.22 5.80
CA ASP A 32 30.99 -35.50 4.54
C ASP A 32 31.01 -36.49 3.37
N ASP A 33 30.67 -36.08 2.15
CA ASP A 33 31.21 -36.66 0.91
C ASP A 33 30.81 -35.78 -0.29
N ASP A 34 31.61 -35.83 -1.35
CA ASP A 34 31.37 -35.19 -2.66
C ASP A 34 30.43 -36.05 -3.54
N ASP A 35 29.83 -35.45 -4.57
CA ASP A 35 29.13 -36.16 -5.67
C ASP A 35 29.34 -35.37 -6.97
N ASP A 36 29.85 -36.02 -8.02
CA ASP A 36 30.15 -35.44 -9.33
C ASP A 36 28.92 -35.39 -10.25
N ASP A 37 28.68 -34.25 -10.92
CA ASP A 37 27.61 -34.09 -11.93
C ASP A 37 28.12 -34.52 -13.34
N GLU A 38 27.86 -35.77 -13.76
CA GLU A 38 28.20 -36.25 -15.11
C GLU A 38 27.41 -35.48 -16.20
N GLN A 39 28.11 -34.63 -16.96
CA GLN A 39 27.51 -33.91 -18.09
C GLN A 39 27.35 -34.81 -19.32
N ILE A 40 26.14 -35.33 -19.54
CA ILE A 40 25.75 -35.95 -20.82
C ILE A 40 25.63 -34.85 -21.90
N ASN A 41 26.62 -34.77 -22.79
CA ASN A 41 26.62 -33.86 -23.93
C ASN A 41 25.52 -34.22 -24.94
N HIS A 42 24.41 -33.47 -24.89
CA HIS A 42 23.40 -33.43 -25.95
C HIS A 42 23.71 -32.30 -26.94
N ASN A 43 23.35 -32.49 -28.22
CA ASN A 43 23.57 -31.47 -29.25
C ASN A 43 22.65 -30.24 -29.01
N PRO A 44 23.14 -29.00 -29.25
CA PRO A 44 22.31 -27.80 -29.17
C PRO A 44 21.07 -27.88 -30.08
N GLY A 45 19.91 -27.46 -29.57
CA GLY A 45 18.65 -27.42 -30.31
C GLY A 45 17.83 -28.73 -30.35
N GLU A 46 18.30 -29.87 -29.83
CA GLU A 46 17.46 -31.08 -29.75
C GLU A 46 16.35 -30.95 -28.69
N VAL A 47 15.10 -31.19 -29.10
CA VAL A 47 13.93 -31.18 -28.22
C VAL A 47 13.65 -32.59 -27.70
N TYR A 48 14.00 -32.87 -26.45
CA TYR A 48 13.71 -34.13 -25.77
C TYR A 48 12.61 -33.97 -24.71
N HIS A 49 12.14 -35.09 -24.14
CA HIS A 49 11.21 -35.09 -23.01
C HIS A 49 11.96 -35.40 -21.71
N VAL A 50 11.65 -34.66 -20.64
CA VAL A 50 12.26 -34.86 -19.32
C VAL A 50 11.20 -34.86 -18.22
N GLU A 51 11.40 -35.71 -17.20
CA GLU A 51 10.81 -35.57 -15.87
C GLU A 51 11.93 -35.10 -14.92
N LYS A 52 11.87 -33.84 -14.47
CA LYS A 52 12.91 -33.22 -13.64
C LYS A 52 12.31 -32.76 -12.32
N VAL A 53 12.83 -33.30 -11.23
CA VAL A 53 12.52 -32.88 -9.85
C VAL A 53 13.61 -31.93 -9.40
N PHE A 54 13.24 -30.77 -8.86
CA PHE A 54 14.19 -29.73 -8.47
C PHE A 54 14.53 -29.82 -6.97
N PRO A 55 15.69 -29.28 -6.52
CA PRO A 55 16.03 -29.20 -5.09
C PRO A 55 15.02 -28.40 -4.24
N SER A 56 14.17 -27.57 -4.86
CA SER A 56 13.03 -26.92 -4.22
C SER A 56 11.88 -27.88 -3.88
N GLY A 57 11.86 -29.09 -4.45
CA GLY A 57 10.75 -30.05 -4.42
C GLY A 57 9.72 -29.86 -5.53
N ASP A 58 9.89 -28.87 -6.40
CA ASP A 58 9.02 -28.65 -7.58
C ASP A 58 9.31 -29.71 -8.66
N ILE A 59 8.34 -29.97 -9.55
CA ILE A 59 8.44 -31.01 -10.59
C ILE A 59 8.07 -30.42 -11.95
N TYR A 60 8.90 -30.68 -12.98
CA TYR A 60 8.57 -30.46 -14.39
C TYR A 60 8.49 -31.79 -15.14
N MET A 61 7.50 -31.93 -16.02
CA MET A 61 7.33 -33.04 -16.96
C MET A 61 6.93 -32.48 -18.32
N GLY A 62 7.77 -32.65 -19.35
CA GLY A 62 7.44 -32.17 -20.69
C GLY A 62 8.63 -32.07 -21.62
N GLN A 63 8.40 -31.40 -22.75
CA GLN A 63 9.44 -31.07 -23.72
C GLN A 63 10.46 -30.07 -23.13
N TRP A 64 11.71 -30.17 -23.57
CA TRP A 64 12.86 -29.43 -23.05
C TRP A 64 13.90 -29.27 -24.17
N SER A 65 14.51 -28.10 -24.29
CA SER A 65 15.65 -27.84 -25.18
C SER A 65 16.57 -26.80 -24.55
N ASP A 66 17.84 -26.77 -24.94
CA ASP A 66 18.78 -25.67 -24.66
C ASP A 66 18.98 -25.34 -23.16
N SER A 67 18.65 -26.29 -22.28
CA SER A 67 18.61 -26.19 -20.80
C SER A 67 17.39 -25.46 -20.18
N CYS A 68 16.28 -25.31 -20.90
CA CYS A 68 15.01 -24.87 -20.31
C CYS A 68 13.73 -25.48 -20.94
N PRO A 69 12.55 -25.40 -20.26
CA PRO A 69 11.27 -25.85 -20.82
C PRO A 69 10.91 -25.18 -22.15
N ASN A 70 10.51 -26.00 -23.12
CA ASN A 70 10.11 -25.57 -24.45
C ASN A 70 9.00 -26.52 -24.96
N GLY A 71 8.18 -26.13 -25.92
CA GLY A 71 7.07 -26.98 -26.40
C GLY A 71 5.96 -27.18 -25.36
N HIS A 72 5.30 -28.34 -25.32
CA HIS A 72 4.24 -28.61 -24.34
C HIS A 72 4.80 -29.25 -23.06
N GLY A 73 4.36 -28.75 -21.89
CA GLY A 73 4.87 -29.22 -20.60
C GLY A 73 3.98 -28.91 -19.40
N LYS A 74 4.21 -29.65 -18.33
CA LYS A 74 3.51 -29.58 -17.06
C LYS A 74 4.49 -29.24 -15.94
N CYS A 75 4.17 -28.25 -15.12
CA CYS A 75 4.87 -27.98 -13.87
C CYS A 75 3.92 -28.10 -12.68
N LEU A 76 4.42 -28.68 -11.58
CA LEU A 76 3.75 -28.79 -10.29
C LEU A 76 4.69 -28.19 -9.24
N TRP A 77 4.23 -27.15 -8.53
CA TRP A 77 4.98 -26.50 -7.48
C TRP A 77 4.66 -27.09 -6.11
N THR A 78 5.61 -26.99 -5.18
CA THR A 78 5.55 -27.50 -3.80
C THR A 78 4.38 -26.98 -2.96
N ASP A 79 3.82 -25.81 -3.28
CA ASP A 79 2.62 -25.29 -2.62
C ASP A 79 1.31 -25.83 -3.20
N GLY A 80 1.37 -26.68 -4.23
CA GLY A 80 0.23 -27.29 -4.91
C GLY A 80 -0.29 -26.50 -6.11
N CYS A 81 0.31 -25.37 -6.48
CA CYS A 81 0.05 -24.73 -7.78
C CYS A 81 0.47 -25.66 -8.92
N MET A 82 -0.22 -25.61 -10.07
CA MET A 82 0.08 -26.42 -11.24
C MET A 82 -0.14 -25.64 -12.54
N TYR A 83 0.74 -25.82 -13.53
CA TYR A 83 0.55 -25.35 -14.91
C TYR A 83 0.63 -26.53 -15.88
N VAL A 84 -0.21 -26.52 -16.91
CA VAL A 84 -0.18 -27.44 -18.06
C VAL A 84 -0.41 -26.62 -19.32
N GLY A 85 0.52 -26.63 -20.26
CA GLY A 85 0.36 -25.90 -21.52
C GLY A 85 1.67 -25.69 -22.24
N ASN A 86 1.71 -24.71 -23.14
CA ASN A 86 2.90 -24.41 -23.92
C ASN A 86 3.93 -23.61 -23.11
N TRP A 87 5.19 -23.84 -23.45
CA TRP A 87 6.41 -23.22 -22.93
C TRP A 87 7.29 -22.79 -24.09
N GLU A 88 8.06 -21.73 -23.90
CA GLU A 88 9.02 -21.21 -24.86
C GLU A 88 10.16 -20.53 -24.09
N LYS A 89 11.41 -20.95 -24.30
CA LYS A 89 12.59 -20.45 -23.58
C LYS A 89 12.38 -20.35 -22.06
N GLY A 90 11.79 -21.40 -21.49
CA GLY A 90 11.49 -21.54 -20.07
C GLY A 90 10.30 -20.74 -19.54
N LYS A 91 9.52 -20.05 -20.38
CA LYS A 91 8.35 -19.26 -19.97
C LYS A 91 7.07 -19.92 -20.45
N ASN A 92 6.02 -19.90 -19.63
CA ASN A 92 4.66 -20.19 -20.09
C ASN A 92 4.20 -19.13 -21.12
N MET A 93 3.79 -19.63 -22.28
CA MET A 93 3.45 -18.90 -23.51
C MET A 93 2.28 -19.59 -24.20
N GLY A 94 1.64 -18.94 -25.18
CA GLY A 94 0.60 -19.58 -25.99
C GLY A 94 -0.64 -19.97 -25.18
N LYS A 95 -1.19 -21.17 -25.37
CA LYS A 95 -2.36 -21.67 -24.62
C LYS A 95 -1.92 -22.54 -23.45
N GLY A 96 -2.62 -22.42 -22.32
CA GLY A 96 -2.40 -23.27 -21.16
C GLY A 96 -3.54 -23.23 -20.14
N LYS A 97 -3.37 -24.01 -19.08
CA LYS A 97 -4.20 -24.04 -17.88
C LYS A 97 -3.33 -23.95 -16.64
N PHE A 98 -3.61 -22.97 -15.79
CA PHE A 98 -3.06 -22.86 -14.44
C PHE A 98 -4.13 -23.26 -13.42
N SER A 99 -3.74 -23.95 -12.37
CA SER A 99 -4.61 -24.40 -11.27
C SER A 99 -3.99 -24.04 -9.92
N TRP A 100 -4.84 -23.60 -8.99
CA TRP A 100 -4.45 -23.23 -7.63
C TRP A 100 -4.82 -24.32 -6.62
N PRO A 101 -4.16 -24.39 -5.45
CA PRO A 101 -4.50 -25.32 -4.36
C PRO A 101 -5.94 -25.17 -3.83
N SER A 102 -6.55 -24.01 -4.04
CA SER A 102 -7.94 -23.70 -3.68
C SER A 102 -8.98 -24.36 -4.60
N GLY A 103 -8.56 -25.02 -5.69
CA GLY A 103 -9.45 -25.55 -6.72
C GLY A 103 -9.78 -24.55 -7.84
N ALA A 104 -9.47 -23.27 -7.66
CA ALA A 104 -9.58 -22.27 -8.71
C ALA A 104 -8.68 -22.63 -9.92
N THR A 105 -9.08 -22.23 -11.13
CA THR A 105 -8.28 -22.42 -12.35
C THR A 105 -8.39 -21.25 -13.32
N TYR A 106 -7.36 -21.04 -14.13
CA TYR A 106 -7.39 -20.17 -15.30
C TYR A 106 -7.03 -21.01 -16.53
N GLN A 107 -7.84 -20.96 -17.57
CA GLN A 107 -7.60 -21.63 -18.84
C GLN A 107 -7.75 -20.62 -19.98
N GLY A 108 -6.67 -20.38 -20.71
CA GLY A 108 -6.61 -19.27 -21.66
C GLY A 108 -5.23 -19.09 -22.28
N GLN A 109 -5.02 -17.89 -22.82
CA GLN A 109 -3.74 -17.47 -23.35
C GLN A 109 -2.78 -17.00 -22.24
N PHE A 110 -1.49 -17.18 -22.49
CA PHE A 110 -0.38 -16.82 -21.63
C PHE A 110 0.72 -16.13 -22.43
N LYS A 111 1.41 -15.16 -21.81
CA LYS A 111 2.57 -14.50 -22.40
C LYS A 111 3.60 -14.15 -21.34
N ASN A 112 4.83 -14.66 -21.47
CA ASN A 112 5.98 -14.36 -20.60
C ASN A 112 5.70 -14.49 -19.07
N GLY A 113 4.84 -15.42 -18.63
CA GLY A 113 4.40 -15.51 -17.23
C GLY A 113 2.92 -15.17 -17.00
N PHE A 114 2.37 -14.26 -17.80
CA PHE A 114 1.15 -13.54 -17.51
C PHE A 114 -0.08 -14.17 -18.15
N MET A 115 -1.22 -14.09 -17.47
CA MET A 115 -2.54 -14.27 -18.10
C MET A 115 -2.76 -13.05 -19.01
N ASP A 116 -2.81 -13.28 -20.32
CA ASP A 116 -2.74 -12.24 -21.36
C ASP A 116 -3.43 -12.74 -22.63
N GLY A 117 -4.23 -11.92 -23.30
CA GLY A 117 -5.13 -12.36 -24.37
C GLY A 117 -6.44 -12.97 -23.83
N GLU A 118 -7.12 -13.81 -24.62
CA GLU A 118 -8.42 -14.38 -24.22
C GLU A 118 -8.26 -15.53 -23.22
N GLY A 119 -9.04 -15.51 -22.13
CA GLY A 119 -8.97 -16.51 -21.08
C GLY A 119 -10.18 -16.59 -20.16
N THR A 120 -10.37 -17.77 -19.55
CA THR A 120 -11.43 -18.05 -18.57
C THR A 120 -10.81 -18.30 -17.21
N TYR A 121 -11.15 -17.50 -16.21
CA TYR A 121 -10.92 -17.79 -14.79
C TYR A 121 -12.18 -18.41 -14.18
N THR A 122 -11.97 -19.38 -13.29
CA THR A 122 -12.97 -20.00 -12.42
C THR A 122 -12.44 -19.97 -11.00
N GLY A 123 -13.10 -19.26 -10.10
CA GLY A 123 -12.75 -19.16 -8.68
C GLY A 123 -13.06 -20.45 -7.90
N PRO A 124 -12.68 -20.51 -6.62
CA PRO A 124 -12.89 -21.69 -5.78
C PRO A 124 -14.37 -21.94 -5.45
N THR A 125 -15.18 -20.88 -5.45
CA THR A 125 -16.63 -20.89 -5.23
C THR A 125 -17.43 -20.88 -6.55
N ASN A 126 -16.78 -21.22 -7.67
CA ASN A 126 -17.37 -21.30 -9.01
C ASN A 126 -17.87 -19.95 -9.59
N ASP A 127 -17.45 -18.81 -9.01
CA ASP A 127 -17.41 -17.53 -9.73
C ASP A 127 -16.56 -17.68 -11.00
N THR A 128 -16.88 -16.93 -12.05
CA THR A 128 -16.16 -17.05 -13.34
C THR A 128 -16.02 -15.73 -14.05
N TYR A 129 -14.86 -15.51 -14.69
CA TYR A 129 -14.67 -14.45 -15.68
C TYR A 129 -14.21 -15.06 -17.01
N ARG A 130 -14.83 -14.64 -18.12
CA ARG A 130 -14.47 -15.02 -19.49
C ARG A 130 -14.30 -13.76 -20.32
N GLY A 131 -13.13 -13.57 -20.93
CA GLY A 131 -12.87 -12.46 -21.84
C GLY A 131 -11.39 -12.13 -21.91
N SER A 132 -11.08 -10.90 -22.28
CA SER A 132 -9.70 -10.45 -22.46
C SER A 132 -8.98 -10.24 -21.13
N TRP A 133 -7.70 -10.57 -21.12
CA TRP A 133 -6.75 -10.34 -20.03
C TRP A 133 -5.54 -9.58 -20.56
N LEU A 134 -4.92 -8.79 -19.68
CA LEU A 134 -3.71 -8.05 -19.97
C LEU A 134 -2.86 -8.00 -18.70
N CYS A 135 -1.66 -8.60 -18.75
CA CYS A 135 -0.72 -8.64 -17.62
C CYS A 135 -1.36 -9.08 -16.28
N ASN A 136 -2.07 -10.21 -16.27
CA ASN A 136 -2.87 -10.75 -15.15
C ASN A 136 -4.16 -9.99 -14.77
N MET A 137 -4.49 -8.87 -15.41
CA MET A 137 -5.71 -8.11 -15.10
C MET A 137 -6.82 -8.33 -16.12
N ARG A 138 -8.08 -8.36 -15.67
CA ARG A 138 -9.26 -8.28 -16.54
C ARG A 138 -9.22 -6.98 -17.35
N HIS A 139 -9.39 -7.06 -18.65
CA HIS A 139 -9.27 -5.94 -19.59
C HIS A 139 -10.21 -6.14 -20.80
N GLY A 140 -10.38 -5.13 -21.64
CA GLY A 140 -11.05 -5.29 -22.93
C GLY A 140 -12.54 -5.56 -22.77
N LYS A 141 -13.05 -6.62 -23.42
CA LYS A 141 -14.43 -7.11 -23.23
C LYS A 141 -14.40 -8.36 -22.34
N GLY A 142 -15.37 -8.47 -21.44
CA GLY A 142 -15.47 -9.65 -20.57
C GLY A 142 -16.82 -9.82 -19.90
N VAL A 143 -17.21 -11.08 -19.76
CA VAL A 143 -18.38 -11.57 -19.02
C VAL A 143 -17.92 -12.09 -17.66
N ARG A 144 -18.66 -11.80 -16.60
CA ARG A 144 -18.44 -12.33 -15.26
C ARG A 144 -19.73 -12.84 -14.63
N ASN A 145 -19.70 -14.05 -14.09
CA ASN A 145 -20.71 -14.57 -13.18
C ASN A 145 -20.14 -14.51 -11.76
N TYR A 146 -20.90 -13.98 -10.81
CA TYR A 146 -20.51 -13.84 -9.41
C TYR A 146 -21.09 -15.00 -8.57
N GLU A 147 -20.48 -15.27 -7.42
CA GLU A 147 -20.88 -16.35 -6.50
C GLU A 147 -22.34 -16.23 -6.00
N ASN A 148 -22.84 -15.00 -5.85
CA ASN A 148 -24.23 -14.71 -5.45
C ASN A 148 -25.26 -14.77 -6.59
N GLY A 149 -24.85 -15.21 -7.79
CA GLY A 149 -25.69 -15.28 -8.97
C GLY A 149 -25.79 -13.99 -9.79
N ASP A 150 -25.10 -12.90 -9.40
CA ASP A 150 -25.05 -11.70 -10.25
C ASP A 150 -24.27 -11.98 -11.56
N TYR A 151 -24.53 -11.15 -12.56
CA TYR A 151 -23.92 -11.22 -13.89
C TYR A 151 -23.45 -9.82 -14.33
N TYR A 152 -22.26 -9.72 -14.93
CA TYR A 152 -21.82 -8.53 -15.66
C TYR A 152 -21.26 -8.90 -17.03
N GLU A 153 -21.68 -8.18 -18.06
CA GLU A 153 -21.10 -8.21 -19.40
C GLU A 153 -20.75 -6.80 -19.84
N GLY A 154 -19.50 -6.57 -20.24
CA GLY A 154 -19.12 -5.26 -20.74
C GLY A 154 -17.63 -5.03 -20.86
N GLN A 155 -17.27 -3.75 -20.83
CA GLN A 155 -15.89 -3.29 -20.89
C GLN A 155 -15.23 -3.35 -19.51
N TRP A 156 -13.95 -3.72 -19.50
CA TRP A 156 -13.11 -3.86 -18.30
C TRP A 156 -11.79 -3.09 -18.48
N ARG A 157 -11.34 -2.41 -17.42
CA ARG A 157 -10.02 -1.78 -17.36
C ARG A 157 -9.38 -2.06 -16.01
N ARG A 158 -8.12 -2.53 -16.03
CA ARG A 158 -7.29 -2.78 -14.83
C ARG A 158 -8.00 -3.61 -13.73
N GLY A 159 -8.80 -4.60 -14.12
CA GLY A 159 -9.51 -5.48 -13.18
C GLY A 159 -10.94 -5.09 -12.80
N GLN A 160 -11.44 -3.91 -13.21
CA GLN A 160 -12.75 -3.35 -12.85
C GLN A 160 -13.64 -3.07 -14.09
N PRO A 161 -14.98 -3.05 -13.94
CA PRO A 161 -15.90 -2.48 -14.94
C PRO A 161 -15.57 -1.01 -15.27
N ASP A 162 -15.36 -0.72 -16.55
CA ASP A 162 -14.96 0.61 -17.04
C ASP A 162 -15.27 0.72 -18.54
N GLY A 163 -16.09 1.70 -18.93
CA GLY A 163 -16.67 1.80 -20.28
C GLY A 163 -18.16 1.39 -20.30
N ARG A 164 -18.68 0.85 -21.41
CA ARG A 164 -20.08 0.38 -21.48
C ARG A 164 -20.24 -1.05 -20.96
N GLY A 165 -21.33 -1.31 -20.24
CA GLY A 165 -21.63 -2.64 -19.71
C GLY A 165 -23.04 -2.79 -19.14
N ARG A 166 -23.49 -4.05 -19.09
CA ARG A 166 -24.73 -4.55 -18.49
C ARG A 166 -24.40 -5.29 -17.20
N TYR A 167 -24.96 -4.87 -16.06
CA TYR A 167 -24.99 -5.66 -14.83
C TYR A 167 -26.42 -6.16 -14.62
N GLN A 168 -26.57 -7.39 -14.17
CA GLN A 168 -27.84 -7.99 -13.79
C GLN A 168 -27.67 -8.64 -12.42
N TRP A 169 -28.52 -8.27 -11.48
CA TRP A 169 -28.55 -8.81 -10.13
C TRP A 169 -29.34 -10.12 -10.09
N SER A 170 -29.03 -11.01 -9.15
CA SER A 170 -29.77 -12.29 -8.99
C SER A 170 -31.24 -12.11 -8.58
N ASN A 171 -31.65 -10.93 -8.13
CA ASN A 171 -33.06 -10.54 -7.92
C ASN A 171 -33.81 -10.13 -9.20
N GLY A 172 -33.14 -10.13 -10.37
CA GLY A 172 -33.73 -9.77 -11.66
C GLY A 172 -33.58 -8.30 -12.07
N ASN A 173 -33.14 -7.41 -11.17
CA ASN A 173 -32.83 -6.03 -11.53
C ASN A 173 -31.64 -5.97 -12.52
N GLN A 174 -31.55 -4.91 -13.32
CA GLN A 174 -30.55 -4.77 -14.37
C GLN A 174 -30.17 -3.30 -14.60
N TYR A 175 -28.88 -3.00 -14.72
CA TYR A 175 -28.37 -1.73 -15.23
C TYR A 175 -27.69 -1.93 -16.58
N ILE A 176 -28.02 -1.09 -17.57
CA ILE A 176 -27.31 -0.98 -18.85
C ILE A 176 -26.78 0.44 -18.98
N GLY A 177 -25.47 0.64 -19.06
CA GLY A 177 -24.96 2.00 -19.19
C GLY A 177 -23.46 2.11 -19.20
N HIS A 178 -22.98 3.30 -18.87
CA HIS A 178 -21.56 3.54 -18.69
C HIS A 178 -21.15 3.22 -17.23
N TRP A 179 -19.89 2.81 -17.10
CA TRP A 179 -19.23 2.33 -15.89
C TRP A 179 -17.88 3.02 -15.77
N LYS A 180 -17.45 3.28 -14.54
CA LYS A 180 -16.17 3.91 -14.26
C LYS A 180 -15.64 3.38 -12.93
N GLN A 181 -14.45 2.77 -12.95
CA GLN A 181 -13.79 2.22 -11.76
C GLN A 181 -14.68 1.27 -10.91
N GLY A 182 -15.58 0.53 -11.57
CA GLY A 182 -16.51 -0.40 -10.93
C GLY A 182 -17.87 0.18 -10.49
N SER A 183 -18.10 1.49 -10.62
CA SER A 183 -19.39 2.14 -10.30
C SER A 183 -20.17 2.55 -11.55
N MET A 184 -21.51 2.58 -11.43
CA MET A 184 -22.42 3.17 -12.42
C MET A 184 -22.15 4.68 -12.54
N ASN A 185 -21.95 5.19 -13.76
CA ASN A 185 -21.44 6.55 -14.01
C ASN A 185 -21.80 7.01 -15.43
N GLY A 186 -22.07 8.30 -15.65
CA GLY A 186 -22.49 8.82 -16.96
C GLY A 186 -23.91 8.40 -17.31
N ASN A 187 -24.25 8.33 -18.61
CA ASN A 187 -25.60 7.94 -19.02
C ASN A 187 -25.84 6.43 -18.88
N GLY A 188 -26.99 6.05 -18.35
CA GLY A 188 -27.37 4.66 -18.16
C GLY A 188 -28.83 4.47 -17.75
N THR A 189 -29.30 3.25 -17.94
CA THR A 189 -30.67 2.80 -17.75
C THR A 189 -30.71 1.72 -16.67
N MET A 190 -31.42 1.96 -15.57
CA MET A 190 -31.79 0.93 -14.58
C MET A 190 -33.17 0.38 -14.91
N ILE A 191 -33.34 -0.93 -14.77
CA ILE A 191 -34.58 -1.67 -14.99
C ILE A 191 -34.75 -2.57 -13.76
N TRP A 192 -35.88 -2.45 -13.08
CA TRP A 192 -36.21 -3.27 -11.91
C TRP A 192 -37.09 -4.46 -12.30
N ALA A 193 -37.00 -5.56 -11.55
CA ALA A 193 -37.77 -6.79 -11.80
C ALA A 193 -39.30 -6.60 -11.76
N ASN A 194 -39.78 -5.50 -11.17
CA ASN A 194 -41.19 -5.09 -11.16
C ASN A 194 -41.62 -4.23 -12.37
N GLY A 195 -40.79 -4.14 -13.42
CA GLY A 195 -41.08 -3.43 -14.66
C GLY A 195 -40.86 -1.91 -14.60
N ASN A 196 -40.47 -1.35 -13.45
CA ASN A 196 -40.07 0.05 -13.37
C ASN A 196 -38.71 0.27 -14.07
N GLN A 197 -38.48 1.48 -14.57
CA GLN A 197 -37.26 1.85 -15.29
C GLN A 197 -36.83 3.27 -14.91
N TYR A 198 -35.53 3.54 -14.86
CA TYR A 198 -34.97 4.89 -14.84
C TYR A 198 -33.96 4.99 -15.98
N ASP A 199 -34.06 6.03 -16.81
CA ASP A 199 -33.10 6.34 -17.86
C ASP A 199 -32.60 7.78 -17.73
N GLY A 200 -31.30 7.98 -17.59
CA GLY A 200 -30.73 9.31 -17.32
C GLY A 200 -29.26 9.31 -16.96
N GLY A 201 -28.84 10.40 -16.31
CA GLY A 201 -27.49 10.53 -15.77
C GLY A 201 -27.29 9.76 -14.46
N TRP A 202 -26.06 9.28 -14.26
CA TRP A 202 -25.57 8.60 -13.06
C TRP A 202 -24.21 9.16 -12.64
N LYS A 203 -23.96 9.16 -11.33
CA LYS A 203 -22.64 9.46 -10.77
C LYS A 203 -22.39 8.56 -9.56
N ASP A 204 -21.25 7.89 -9.59
CA ASP A 204 -20.65 7.12 -8.50
C ASP A 204 -21.59 6.09 -7.83
N GLY A 205 -22.58 5.60 -8.58
CA GLY A 205 -23.60 4.63 -8.15
C GLY A 205 -25.03 5.18 -8.04
N LEU A 206 -25.24 6.50 -8.08
CA LEU A 206 -26.54 7.15 -7.85
C LEU A 206 -27.06 7.91 -9.08
N PRO A 207 -28.39 8.05 -9.26
CA PRO A 207 -29.00 8.94 -10.26
C PRO A 207 -28.56 10.39 -10.07
N ARG A 208 -28.23 11.09 -11.16
CA ARG A 208 -27.81 12.50 -11.11
C ARG A 208 -28.09 13.25 -12.43
N GLY A 209 -28.58 14.49 -12.31
CA GLY A 209 -28.89 15.34 -13.45
C GLY A 209 -30.17 14.91 -14.16
N ASN A 210 -30.32 15.24 -15.43
CA ASN A 210 -31.58 14.97 -16.13
C ASN A 210 -31.83 13.46 -16.31
N GLY A 211 -33.04 13.03 -15.98
CA GLY A 211 -33.44 11.62 -16.07
C GLY A 211 -34.96 11.42 -16.01
N THR A 212 -35.42 10.32 -16.59
CA THR A 212 -36.82 9.91 -16.64
C THR A 212 -37.01 8.61 -15.86
N PHE A 213 -37.88 8.61 -14.86
CA PHE A 213 -38.40 7.37 -14.25
C PHE A 213 -39.70 6.98 -14.97
N ARG A 214 -39.92 5.69 -15.19
CA ARG A 214 -41.13 5.10 -15.77
C ARG A 214 -41.61 3.97 -14.89
N TRP A 215 -42.92 3.86 -14.70
CA TRP A 215 -43.55 2.76 -13.99
C TRP A 215 -44.15 1.74 -14.96
N GLY A 216 -44.37 0.51 -14.48
CA GLY A 216 -44.97 -0.56 -15.26
C GLY A 216 -46.42 -0.33 -15.71
N ASP A 217 -47.09 0.71 -15.18
CA ASP A 217 -48.45 1.13 -15.58
C ASP A 217 -48.47 2.17 -16.72
N GLY A 218 -47.29 2.59 -17.20
CA GLY A 218 -47.11 3.59 -18.25
C GLY A 218 -46.98 5.04 -17.76
N SER A 219 -47.15 5.31 -16.47
CA SER A 219 -46.84 6.62 -15.90
C SER A 219 -45.32 6.90 -15.92
N PHE A 220 -44.93 8.17 -15.88
CA PHE A 220 -43.53 8.57 -15.90
C PHE A 220 -43.28 9.93 -15.23
N TYR A 221 -42.05 10.15 -14.75
CA TYR A 221 -41.60 11.41 -14.18
C TYR A 221 -40.31 11.84 -14.88
N VAL A 222 -40.24 13.11 -15.28
CA VAL A 222 -39.06 13.70 -15.92
C VAL A 222 -38.54 14.83 -15.04
N GLY A 223 -37.25 14.84 -14.73
CA GLY A 223 -36.68 15.86 -13.86
C GLY A 223 -35.16 15.89 -13.81
N ALA A 224 -34.64 16.85 -13.05
CA ALA A 224 -33.28 16.86 -12.54
C ALA A 224 -33.23 16.06 -11.22
N TRP A 225 -32.27 15.15 -11.13
CA TRP A 225 -32.08 14.23 -10.01
C TRP A 225 -30.84 14.60 -9.20
N SER A 226 -30.96 14.62 -7.88
CA SER A 226 -29.82 14.77 -6.96
C SER A 226 -30.10 14.07 -5.62
N GLU A 227 -29.01 13.86 -4.87
CA GLU A 227 -29.02 13.32 -3.51
C GLU A 227 -29.43 14.39 -2.47
N ASP A 228 -29.31 15.69 -2.79
CA ASP A 228 -29.97 16.75 -2.03
C ASP A 228 -31.39 16.99 -2.61
N PRO A 229 -32.47 16.80 -1.83
CA PRO A 229 -33.83 17.08 -2.28
C PRO A 229 -34.06 18.53 -2.75
N LYS A 230 -33.21 19.49 -2.34
CA LYS A 230 -33.30 20.90 -2.77
C LYS A 230 -32.77 21.15 -4.18
N GLU A 231 -31.89 20.28 -4.67
CA GLU A 231 -31.40 20.31 -6.06
C GLU A 231 -32.31 19.52 -7.02
N GLN A 232 -33.35 18.87 -6.49
CA GLN A 232 -34.24 18.00 -7.25
C GLN A 232 -35.50 18.76 -7.71
N SER A 233 -35.88 18.53 -8.96
CA SER A 233 -37.07 19.15 -9.57
C SER A 233 -37.57 18.34 -10.75
N GLY A 234 -38.88 18.23 -10.96
CA GLY A 234 -39.44 17.56 -12.13
C GLY A 234 -40.95 17.45 -12.09
N THR A 235 -41.51 16.83 -13.13
CA THR A 235 -42.95 16.72 -13.34
C THR A 235 -43.33 15.25 -13.49
N TYR A 236 -44.34 14.80 -12.73
CA TYR A 236 -44.97 13.49 -12.88
C TYR A 236 -46.13 13.58 -13.89
N TYR A 237 -46.22 12.55 -14.74
CA TYR A 237 -47.22 12.38 -15.79
C TYR A 237 -47.93 11.04 -15.54
N PRO A 238 -49.20 11.05 -15.09
CA PRO A 238 -49.94 9.83 -14.80
C PRO A 238 -50.27 9.04 -16.08
N SER A 239 -50.47 7.74 -15.92
CA SER A 239 -51.00 6.88 -16.99
C SER A 239 -52.44 7.27 -17.32
N SER A 240 -52.85 7.16 -18.59
CA SER A 240 -54.25 7.39 -19.01
C SER A 240 -55.24 6.39 -18.41
N SER A 241 -54.75 5.33 -17.75
CA SER A 241 -55.55 4.39 -16.95
C SER A 241 -55.87 4.88 -15.53
N GLN A 242 -55.18 5.90 -15.00
CA GLN A 242 -55.40 6.43 -13.65
C GLN A 242 -56.40 7.61 -13.68
N ILE A 243 -57.68 7.33 -13.38
CA ILE A 243 -58.67 8.37 -13.08
C ILE A 243 -58.88 8.43 -11.56
N SER A 244 -58.54 9.58 -10.96
CA SER A 244 -58.73 9.93 -9.54
C SER A 244 -57.89 9.14 -8.52
N GLY A 245 -56.69 9.68 -8.22
CA GLY A 245 -55.89 9.31 -7.04
C GLY A 245 -54.76 10.31 -6.82
N SER A 246 -54.54 10.74 -5.58
CA SER A 246 -53.38 11.58 -5.22
C SER A 246 -52.14 10.69 -5.10
N PHE A 247 -51.36 10.60 -6.18
CA PHE A 247 -50.13 9.80 -6.20
C PHE A 247 -48.98 10.59 -5.56
N ASP A 248 -48.95 10.60 -4.23
CA ASP A 248 -47.90 11.22 -3.43
C ASP A 248 -46.61 10.37 -3.52
N TRP A 249 -45.77 10.69 -4.50
CA TRP A 249 -44.53 9.97 -4.78
C TRP A 249 -43.30 10.86 -4.55
N ASP A 250 -42.44 10.43 -3.63
CA ASP A 250 -41.14 11.02 -3.36
C ASP A 250 -40.05 10.40 -4.27
N PRO A 251 -39.36 11.18 -5.11
CA PRO A 251 -38.20 10.71 -5.87
C PRO A 251 -37.07 10.13 -4.99
N GLN A 252 -36.97 10.52 -3.72
CA GLN A 252 -35.97 10.00 -2.79
C GLN A 252 -36.18 8.52 -2.43
N GLU A 253 -37.37 7.96 -2.68
CA GLU A 253 -37.58 6.49 -2.64
C GLU A 253 -36.58 5.74 -3.52
N VAL A 254 -36.16 6.33 -4.65
CA VAL A 254 -35.23 5.69 -5.58
C VAL A 254 -33.87 5.50 -4.91
N TYR A 255 -33.39 6.51 -4.18
CA TYR A 255 -32.13 6.51 -3.45
C TYR A 255 -32.19 5.64 -2.19
N LEU A 256 -33.25 5.80 -1.39
CA LEU A 256 -33.38 5.20 -0.06
C LEU A 256 -33.85 3.74 -0.10
N VAL A 257 -34.69 3.36 -1.07
CA VAL A 257 -35.36 2.05 -1.12
C VAL A 257 -35.03 1.30 -2.42
N LYS A 258 -35.29 1.88 -3.60
CA LYS A 258 -35.19 1.10 -4.86
C LYS A 258 -33.73 0.76 -5.24
N LEU A 259 -32.74 1.44 -4.66
CA LEU A 259 -31.31 1.14 -4.84
C LEU A 259 -30.65 0.40 -3.66
N SER A 260 -31.35 0.17 -2.53
CA SER A 260 -30.77 -0.57 -1.39
C SER A 260 -30.34 -1.99 -1.75
N ASP A 261 -31.05 -2.57 -2.72
CA ASP A 261 -30.97 -3.95 -3.17
C ASP A 261 -30.12 -4.10 -4.44
N CYS A 262 -29.68 -2.99 -5.05
CA CYS A 262 -28.83 -2.95 -6.25
C CYS A 262 -27.35 -2.79 -5.89
N ARG A 263 -26.88 -3.49 -4.85
CA ARG A 263 -25.48 -3.44 -4.41
C ARG A 263 -24.60 -4.26 -5.34
N ILE A 264 -23.52 -3.65 -5.85
CA ILE A 264 -22.58 -4.32 -6.76
C ILE A 264 -21.67 -5.25 -5.95
N SER A 265 -21.59 -6.52 -6.35
CA SER A 265 -20.85 -7.54 -5.61
C SER A 265 -19.33 -7.34 -5.67
N PRO A 266 -18.63 -7.18 -4.53
CA PRO A 266 -17.18 -6.98 -4.51
C PRO A 266 -16.47 -8.27 -4.95
N GLY A 267 -15.66 -8.18 -6.01
CA GLY A 267 -14.99 -9.35 -6.57
C GLY A 267 -13.87 -9.94 -5.72
N GLU A 268 -13.75 -11.27 -5.72
CA GLU A 268 -12.55 -11.96 -5.21
C GLU A 268 -11.26 -11.36 -5.78
N LYS A 269 -10.23 -11.26 -4.92
CA LYS A 269 -8.87 -10.85 -5.27
C LYS A 269 -8.00 -12.10 -5.38
N ILE A 270 -7.55 -12.43 -6.60
CA ILE A 270 -6.61 -13.54 -6.85
C ILE A 270 -5.35 -13.36 -5.98
N SER A 271 -5.06 -14.35 -5.14
CA SER A 271 -4.06 -14.27 -4.06
C SER A 271 -2.62 -14.52 -4.51
N ILE A 272 -2.44 -15.34 -5.54
CA ILE A 272 -1.15 -15.68 -6.16
C ILE A 272 -1.35 -15.67 -7.68
N PHE A 273 -0.49 -15.00 -8.44
CA PHE A 273 -0.57 -14.96 -9.91
C PHE A 273 0.36 -15.98 -10.58
N PRO A 274 0.03 -16.50 -11.79
CA PRO A 274 0.90 -17.45 -12.50
C PRO A 274 2.32 -16.90 -12.76
N SER A 275 2.43 -15.59 -13.02
CA SER A 275 3.72 -14.91 -13.21
C SER A 275 4.59 -14.83 -11.95
N GLN A 276 4.06 -15.16 -10.76
CA GLN A 276 4.81 -15.29 -9.51
C GLN A 276 5.38 -16.70 -9.32
N LYS A 277 5.12 -17.62 -10.27
CA LYS A 277 5.61 -19.00 -10.30
C LYS A 277 6.67 -19.27 -11.38
N MET A 278 7.21 -18.21 -11.98
CA MET A 278 8.29 -18.34 -12.95
C MET A 278 9.57 -18.83 -12.26
N VAL A 279 9.98 -20.05 -12.57
CA VAL A 279 11.30 -20.59 -12.19
C VAL A 279 12.35 -19.96 -13.10
N ASN A 280 13.51 -19.58 -12.54
CA ASN A 280 14.66 -19.15 -13.34
C ASN A 280 15.42 -20.39 -13.83
N TRP A 281 15.25 -20.70 -15.11
CA TRP A 281 15.97 -21.79 -15.76
C TRP A 281 17.37 -21.36 -16.22
N PRO A 282 18.40 -22.18 -16.04
CA PRO A 282 19.75 -21.93 -16.54
C PRO A 282 19.85 -22.29 -18.03
N CYS A 283 19.16 -21.50 -18.88
CA CYS A 283 19.37 -21.53 -20.33
C CYS A 283 20.58 -20.62 -20.63
N GLU A 284 21.72 -21.22 -20.99
CA GLU A 284 22.89 -20.47 -21.47
C GLU A 284 22.68 -19.94 -22.89
N GLY A 285 23.51 -18.99 -23.33
CA GLY A 285 23.62 -18.64 -24.76
C GLY A 285 22.68 -17.56 -25.32
N GLU A 286 21.79 -16.94 -24.53
CA GLU A 286 21.08 -15.71 -24.98
C GLU A 286 21.26 -14.50 -24.06
N SER A 287 22.03 -13.54 -24.54
CA SER A 287 22.24 -12.22 -23.95
C SER A 287 21.06 -11.27 -24.21
N MET A 288 19.96 -11.35 -23.44
CA MET A 288 18.87 -10.37 -23.57
C MET A 288 18.00 -10.08 -22.33
N GLN A 289 17.76 -8.78 -22.13
CA GLN A 289 16.49 -8.16 -21.71
C GLN A 289 15.55 -8.94 -20.76
N LYS A 290 15.61 -8.65 -19.46
CA LYS A 290 14.57 -9.04 -18.47
C LYS A 290 14.00 -7.88 -17.63
N GLN A 291 13.68 -6.74 -18.25
CA GLN A 291 12.62 -5.84 -17.72
C GLN A 291 11.94 -4.88 -18.74
N SER A 292 11.91 -5.24 -20.03
CA SER A 292 11.28 -4.44 -21.11
C SER A 292 9.84 -4.82 -21.49
N ALA A 293 9.40 -6.06 -21.19
CA ALA A 293 8.11 -6.58 -21.68
C ALA A 293 6.86 -5.84 -21.17
N TRP A 294 6.88 -5.30 -19.94
CA TRP A 294 5.72 -4.63 -19.34
C TRP A 294 5.55 -3.17 -19.79
N LYS A 295 6.65 -2.48 -20.17
CA LYS A 295 6.56 -1.09 -20.67
C LYS A 295 6.04 -1.07 -22.11
N ASN A 296 6.61 -1.91 -22.98
CA ASN A 296 6.35 -1.83 -24.42
C ASN A 296 4.89 -2.17 -24.79
N TYR A 297 4.23 -3.07 -24.05
CA TYR A 297 2.85 -3.50 -24.33
C TYR A 297 1.79 -2.37 -24.29
N TYR A 298 2.12 -1.25 -23.63
CA TYR A 298 1.24 -0.08 -23.51
C TYR A 298 1.66 1.10 -24.38
N GLN A 299 2.68 0.94 -25.24
CA GLN A 299 3.38 2.07 -25.86
C GLN A 299 3.34 2.09 -27.41
N GLU A 300 2.88 1.01 -28.06
CA GLU A 300 3.08 0.82 -29.51
C GLU A 300 1.89 1.26 -30.40
N ASN A 301 0.66 1.34 -29.87
CA ASN A 301 -0.52 1.87 -30.60
C ASN A 301 -0.65 3.41 -30.49
N GLY A 302 0.46 4.13 -30.63
CA GLY A 302 0.56 5.59 -30.37
C GLY A 302 1.15 6.41 -31.52
N ALA A 303 1.13 5.90 -32.74
CA ALA A 303 1.82 6.52 -33.89
C ALA A 303 1.23 7.87 -34.33
N ARG A 304 1.83 8.97 -33.87
CA ARG A 304 1.64 10.31 -34.44
C ARG A 304 2.58 10.51 -35.65
N LEU A 305 2.03 10.47 -36.86
CA LEU A 305 2.70 11.02 -38.03
C LEU A 305 2.95 12.53 -37.84
N ARG A 306 4.14 13.01 -38.23
CA ARG A 306 4.50 14.44 -38.22
C ARG A 306 4.36 15.05 -39.61
N ARG A 307 4.10 16.36 -39.64
CA ARG A 307 4.02 17.24 -40.82
C ARG A 307 4.97 16.86 -41.96
N GLY A 308 4.40 16.70 -43.16
CA GLY A 308 4.96 17.23 -44.40
C GLY A 308 4.00 18.31 -44.92
N SER A 309 4.52 19.42 -45.44
CA SER A 309 3.74 20.49 -46.06
C SER A 309 4.58 21.14 -47.14
N VAL A 310 4.20 20.92 -48.39
CA VAL A 310 4.66 21.63 -49.60
C VAL A 310 3.44 21.75 -50.52
N ASP A 311 3.38 22.81 -51.30
CA ASP A 311 2.22 23.33 -52.02
C ASP A 311 1.76 22.45 -53.22
N GLY A 312 0.51 22.63 -53.68
CA GLY A 312 -0.05 21.82 -54.77
C GLY A 312 -1.48 22.20 -55.19
N VAL A 313 -1.59 23.31 -55.91
CA VAL A 313 -2.79 23.94 -56.52
C VAL A 313 -3.69 22.98 -57.34
N VAL A 314 -4.95 23.40 -57.57
CA VAL A 314 -5.89 23.05 -58.67
C VAL A 314 -7.18 22.26 -58.28
N SER A 315 -8.29 22.98 -58.46
CA SER A 315 -9.70 22.63 -58.71
C SER A 315 -9.97 21.28 -59.42
N ASN A 316 -11.15 20.65 -59.38
CA ASN A 316 -12.42 21.14 -59.95
C ASN A 316 -13.52 20.03 -59.88
N GLY A 317 -14.81 20.39 -60.03
CA GLY A 317 -15.97 19.47 -60.05
C GLY A 317 -16.42 19.03 -58.64
N GLY A 318 -17.71 18.87 -58.32
CA GLY A 318 -18.91 18.65 -59.15
C GLY A 318 -19.39 17.19 -58.96
N ILE A 319 -20.64 16.87 -58.64
CA ILE A 319 -21.92 17.46 -59.05
C ILE A 319 -23.03 17.28 -57.98
N SER A 320 -24.11 18.06 -58.13
CA SER A 320 -25.43 18.10 -57.44
C SER A 320 -26.17 16.74 -57.32
N LEU A 321 -27.32 16.55 -56.66
CA LEU A 321 -28.54 17.36 -56.39
C LEU A 321 -28.87 17.44 -54.87
N ALA A 322 -29.59 18.41 -54.29
CA ALA A 322 -30.77 19.22 -54.70
C ALA A 322 -32.10 18.43 -54.70
N SER A 323 -33.26 18.93 -54.24
CA SER A 323 -33.64 20.13 -53.46
C SER A 323 -35.03 19.81 -52.80
N GLU A 324 -35.97 20.66 -52.32
CA GLU A 324 -36.32 22.09 -52.41
C GLU A 324 -37.18 22.53 -51.18
N SER A 325 -37.32 23.85 -50.96
CA SER A 325 -38.58 24.63 -50.70
C SER A 325 -39.52 24.32 -49.49
N ASP A 326 -40.34 25.24 -48.94
CA ASP A 326 -40.50 26.70 -49.16
C ASP A 326 -41.24 27.47 -48.02
N LEU A 327 -41.13 28.82 -48.02
CA LEU A 327 -42.03 29.88 -47.43
C LEU A 327 -42.37 29.85 -45.90
N SER A 328 -42.43 30.93 -45.08
CA SER A 328 -42.95 32.32 -45.14
C SER A 328 -44.50 32.41 -45.13
N PHE A 329 -45.25 33.43 -44.65
CA PHE A 329 -45.08 34.87 -44.31
C PHE A 329 -46.40 35.32 -43.58
N ASP A 330 -46.60 36.31 -42.69
CA ASP A 330 -45.84 37.27 -41.82
C ASP A 330 -46.85 37.87 -40.76
N GLY A 331 -46.45 38.77 -39.84
CA GLY A 331 -47.41 39.55 -39.00
C GLY A 331 -46.82 40.61 -38.04
N SER A 332 -47.32 41.85 -38.07
CA SER A 332 -46.87 43.01 -37.26
C SER A 332 -48.03 44.01 -37.01
N SER A 333 -47.95 45.15 -36.30
CA SER A 333 -46.84 46.00 -35.80
C SER A 333 -47.32 46.94 -34.64
N GLU A 334 -46.43 47.84 -34.15
CA GLU A 334 -46.71 49.07 -33.34
C GLU A 334 -47.23 48.95 -31.88
N ASN A 335 -47.08 49.93 -30.96
CA ASN A 335 -46.02 50.94 -30.68
C ASN A 335 -46.29 51.61 -29.27
N VAL A 336 -45.34 52.40 -28.74
CA VAL A 336 -45.42 53.31 -27.55
C VAL A 336 -45.51 52.63 -26.16
N GLY A 337 -44.77 53.05 -25.11
CA GLY A 337 -43.67 54.02 -25.03
C GLY A 337 -43.39 54.53 -23.60
N SER A 338 -42.19 55.10 -23.38
CA SER A 338 -41.67 55.72 -22.13
C SER A 338 -41.33 54.78 -20.96
N GLY A 339 -40.17 54.89 -20.28
CA GLY A 339 -39.00 55.73 -20.57
C GLY A 339 -37.95 55.76 -19.44
N ARG A 340 -36.74 56.27 -19.78
CA ARG A 340 -35.57 56.59 -18.90
C ARG A 340 -34.73 55.44 -18.33
N GLU A 341 -33.39 55.53 -18.28
CA GLU A 341 -32.40 56.39 -18.97
C GLU A 341 -30.98 55.78 -18.81
N VAL A 342 -30.10 55.92 -19.82
CA VAL A 342 -28.60 55.94 -19.76
C VAL A 342 -27.88 54.69 -19.18
N ASP A 343 -27.18 53.83 -19.96
CA ASP A 343 -25.92 54.03 -20.74
C ASP A 343 -24.66 54.21 -19.85
N GLY A 344 -23.49 53.58 -20.07
CA GLY A 344 -23.00 52.55 -21.01
C GLY A 344 -21.71 51.92 -20.40
N GLY A 345 -20.90 51.06 -21.03
CA GLY A 345 -20.86 50.48 -22.38
C GLY A 345 -19.43 49.97 -22.67
N SER A 346 -19.26 48.84 -23.39
CA SER A 346 -17.98 48.18 -23.77
C SER A 346 -17.01 47.74 -22.64
N GLY A 347 -16.29 46.61 -22.72
CA GLY A 347 -16.30 45.51 -23.70
C GLY A 347 -14.89 45.05 -24.09
N ALA A 348 -14.51 43.81 -23.73
CA ALA A 348 -13.37 43.07 -24.30
C ALA A 348 -13.41 41.60 -23.85
N ASP A 349 -13.57 40.65 -24.77
CA ASP A 349 -13.32 39.23 -24.51
C ASP A 349 -11.83 38.90 -24.75
N GLU A 350 -11.07 38.60 -23.69
CA GLU A 350 -9.77 37.92 -23.82
C GLU A 350 -9.85 36.47 -23.33
N VAL A 351 -9.47 35.54 -24.22
CA VAL A 351 -9.53 34.09 -23.98
C VAL A 351 -8.14 33.56 -23.61
N ASP A 352 -7.84 33.42 -22.32
CA ASP A 352 -6.67 32.64 -21.90
C ASP A 352 -6.97 31.12 -21.90
N SER A 353 -5.97 30.34 -22.30
CA SER A 353 -6.04 28.90 -22.56
C SER A 353 -5.03 28.11 -21.70
N SER A 354 -5.01 28.36 -20.40
CA SER A 354 -4.12 27.69 -19.44
C SER A 354 -4.47 26.20 -19.22
N ARG A 355 -3.92 25.32 -20.07
CA ARG A 355 -4.03 23.85 -19.94
C ARG A 355 -3.24 23.30 -18.75
N GLY A 356 -3.79 23.44 -17.54
CA GLY A 356 -3.21 22.89 -16.31
C GLY A 356 -3.06 21.37 -16.31
N LEU A 357 -1.84 20.88 -16.03
CA LEU A 357 -1.56 19.46 -15.78
C LEU A 357 -2.26 19.02 -14.47
N LYS A 358 -3.13 18.01 -14.54
CA LYS A 358 -3.85 17.50 -13.37
C LYS A 358 -2.89 16.79 -12.40
N ARG A 359 -2.86 17.27 -11.17
CA ARG A 359 -2.06 16.73 -10.07
C ARG A 359 -2.71 15.45 -9.51
N PRO A 360 -1.93 14.48 -8.98
CA PRO A 360 -2.47 13.40 -8.17
C PRO A 360 -2.87 13.94 -6.79
N HIS A 361 -4.18 14.13 -6.57
CA HIS A 361 -4.75 14.64 -5.33
C HIS A 361 -5.10 13.49 -4.37
N ILE A 362 -4.63 13.59 -3.12
CA ILE A 362 -4.82 12.54 -2.10
C ILE A 362 -5.60 13.11 -0.92
N VAL A 363 -6.91 12.87 -0.92
CA VAL A 363 -7.87 13.35 0.09
C VAL A 363 -7.66 12.63 1.42
N ILE A 364 -7.30 13.38 2.47
CA ILE A 364 -6.98 12.83 3.80
C ILE A 364 -8.22 12.86 4.70
N LYS A 365 -8.62 11.71 5.24
CA LYS A 365 -9.73 11.59 6.22
C LYS A 365 -9.26 11.87 7.67
N PRO A 366 -10.14 12.42 8.54
CA PRO A 366 -9.78 12.83 9.90
C PRO A 366 -9.33 11.65 10.79
N SER A 367 -8.48 11.96 11.77
CA SER A 367 -7.69 10.97 12.51
C SER A 367 -8.50 10.17 13.55
N ARG A 368 -8.53 8.84 13.39
CA ARG A 368 -8.83 7.90 14.49
C ARG A 368 -7.56 7.63 15.29
N ARG A 369 -7.68 7.37 16.61
CA ARG A 369 -6.55 6.90 17.44
C ARG A 369 -6.00 5.59 16.87
N GLN A 370 -4.67 5.44 16.85
CA GLN A 370 -4.03 4.34 16.13
C GLN A 370 -4.00 3.05 16.98
N GLY A 371 -4.41 1.93 16.36
CA GLY A 371 -4.38 0.59 16.93
C GLY A 371 -5.70 0.13 17.56
N LEU A 372 -5.80 -1.18 17.82
CA LEU A 372 -6.94 -1.83 18.45
C LEU A 372 -6.65 -2.03 19.94
N THR A 373 -7.50 -1.47 20.82
CA THR A 373 -7.35 -1.61 22.28
C THR A 373 -7.48 -3.08 22.70
N ILE A 374 -6.51 -3.56 23.50
CA ILE A 374 -6.45 -4.96 23.95
C ILE A 374 -7.31 -5.15 25.21
N SER A 375 -8.54 -5.62 25.02
CA SER A 375 -9.45 -6.00 26.10
C SER A 375 -9.46 -7.51 26.38
N LYS A 376 -10.12 -7.92 27.48
CA LYS A 376 -10.33 -9.33 27.82
C LYS A 376 -11.06 -10.05 26.67
N GLY A 377 -10.51 -11.16 26.22
CA GLY A 377 -10.96 -11.90 25.02
C GLY A 377 -10.14 -11.62 23.76
N HIS A 378 -9.31 -10.57 23.73
CA HIS A 378 -8.39 -10.35 22.61
C HIS A 378 -7.24 -11.37 22.59
N LYS A 379 -6.86 -11.85 21.39
CA LYS A 379 -5.85 -12.90 21.16
C LYS A 379 -4.50 -12.72 21.88
N ASN A 380 -4.14 -11.47 22.17
CA ASN A 380 -2.86 -11.06 22.79
C ASN A 380 -3.04 -10.51 24.23
N TYR A 381 -4.23 -10.62 24.82
CA TYR A 381 -4.54 -10.13 26.17
C TYR A 381 -3.64 -10.73 27.25
N GLU A 382 -3.51 -12.06 27.30
CA GLU A 382 -2.60 -12.75 28.23
C GLU A 382 -1.14 -12.33 28.03
N LEU A 383 -0.72 -12.08 26.79
CA LEU A 383 0.64 -11.58 26.54
C LEU A 383 0.79 -10.15 27.11
N MET A 384 -0.19 -9.26 26.89
CA MET A 384 -0.19 -7.90 27.47
C MET A 384 -0.07 -7.92 29.01
N LEU A 385 -0.88 -8.74 29.70
CA LEU A 385 -0.78 -8.85 31.16
C LEU A 385 0.62 -9.29 31.61
N ASN A 386 1.20 -10.29 30.93
CA ASN A 386 2.54 -10.79 31.24
C ASN A 386 3.65 -9.78 30.89
N LEU A 387 3.45 -8.89 29.91
CA LEU A 387 4.31 -7.73 29.66
C LEU A 387 4.24 -6.74 30.83
N GLN A 388 3.04 -6.33 31.23
CA GLN A 388 2.83 -5.30 32.26
C GLN A 388 3.33 -5.76 33.65
N LEU A 389 3.04 -7.00 34.04
CA LEU A 389 3.54 -7.60 35.29
C LEU A 389 5.08 -7.66 35.32
N GLY A 390 5.68 -8.13 34.24
CA GLY A 390 7.13 -8.29 34.14
C GLY A 390 7.89 -6.95 34.13
N ILE A 391 7.39 -5.96 33.40
CA ILE A 391 7.97 -4.60 33.37
C ILE A 391 7.83 -3.94 34.75
N ARG A 392 6.64 -3.95 35.35
CA ARG A 392 6.38 -3.38 36.69
C ARG A 392 7.35 -3.94 37.74
N HIS A 393 7.54 -5.26 37.77
CA HIS A 393 8.54 -5.91 38.64
C HIS A 393 10.00 -5.51 38.29
N SER A 394 10.38 -5.55 37.01
CA SER A 394 11.75 -5.23 36.58
C SER A 394 12.17 -3.79 36.89
N VAL A 395 11.24 -2.84 36.78
CA VAL A 395 11.50 -1.41 37.02
C VAL A 395 11.36 -1.07 38.51
N GLY A 396 10.35 -1.61 39.19
CA GLY A 396 10.13 -1.40 40.62
C GLY A 396 11.12 -2.10 41.55
N ARG A 397 12.00 -2.97 41.03
CA ARG A 397 13.02 -3.64 41.87
C ARG A 397 14.06 -2.63 42.40
N PRO A 398 14.31 -2.58 43.72
CA PRO A 398 15.39 -1.78 44.29
C PRO A 398 16.74 -2.01 43.61
N ALA A 399 17.50 -0.92 43.45
CA ALA A 399 18.80 -0.89 42.80
C ALA A 399 19.66 0.26 43.32
N PRO A 400 21.00 0.18 43.23
CA PRO A 400 21.90 1.28 43.59
C PRO A 400 21.65 2.57 42.78
N ALA A 401 22.07 3.70 43.34
CA ALA A 401 22.07 4.99 42.66
C ALA A 401 22.77 4.88 41.29
N THR A 402 22.07 5.28 40.23
CA THR A 402 22.50 5.01 38.85
C THR A 402 23.44 6.11 38.35
N SER A 403 24.73 5.80 38.22
CA SER A 403 25.71 6.62 37.52
C SER A 403 25.52 6.57 35.99
N LEU A 404 25.96 7.61 35.27
CA LEU A 404 26.05 7.61 33.81
C LEU A 404 27.35 6.96 33.29
N ASP A 405 28.29 6.64 34.19
CA ASP A 405 29.52 5.91 33.87
C ASP A 405 29.39 4.45 34.28
N LEU A 406 29.27 3.60 33.25
CA LEU A 406 29.08 2.16 33.39
C LEU A 406 30.38 1.44 33.01
N LYS A 407 30.80 0.50 33.85
CA LYS A 407 31.91 -0.42 33.55
C LYS A 407 31.52 -1.34 32.38
N ALA A 408 32.48 -1.70 31.52
CA ALA A 408 32.25 -2.58 30.37
C ALA A 408 31.54 -3.90 30.72
N THR A 409 31.74 -4.43 31.93
CA THR A 409 31.05 -5.63 32.44
C THR A 409 29.53 -5.49 32.52
N ALA A 410 28.98 -4.27 32.66
CA ALA A 410 27.54 -4.02 32.64
C ALA A 410 26.89 -4.31 31.27
N PHE A 411 27.71 -4.37 30.22
CA PHE A 411 27.29 -4.63 28.84
C PHE A 411 27.50 -6.08 28.39
N ASP A 412 27.93 -6.99 29.28
CA ASP A 412 28.13 -8.41 28.93
C ASP A 412 26.86 -8.99 28.28
N PRO A 413 26.92 -9.51 27.04
CA PRO A 413 25.81 -10.20 26.40
C PRO A 413 25.21 -11.38 27.20
N ARG A 414 25.88 -11.87 28.24
CA ARG A 414 25.42 -12.90 29.17
C ARG A 414 24.56 -12.32 30.30
N GLU A 415 24.66 -11.02 30.61
CA GLU A 415 23.99 -10.37 31.75
C GLU A 415 22.46 -10.35 31.56
N LYS A 416 21.77 -11.00 32.49
CA LYS A 416 20.34 -11.33 32.37
C LYS A 416 19.77 -11.77 33.71
N ILE A 417 18.52 -11.38 33.98
CA ILE A 417 17.81 -11.81 35.19
C ILE A 417 16.57 -12.59 34.78
N TRP A 418 16.41 -13.80 35.32
CA TRP A 418 15.21 -14.62 35.15
C TRP A 418 14.37 -14.57 36.42
N THR A 419 13.07 -14.33 36.28
CA THR A 419 12.10 -14.37 37.38
C THR A 419 10.95 -15.28 36.97
N LYS A 420 10.51 -16.18 37.88
CA LYS A 420 9.27 -16.95 37.69
C LYS A 420 8.09 -16.13 38.20
N PHE A 421 6.97 -16.21 37.50
CA PHE A 421 5.70 -15.60 37.85
C PHE A 421 4.64 -16.71 37.87
N PRO A 422 4.48 -17.40 39.02
CA PRO A 422 3.38 -18.33 39.23
C PRO A 422 2.08 -17.57 39.61
N PRO A 423 0.88 -18.05 39.23
CA PRO A 423 -0.39 -17.36 39.51
C PRO A 423 -0.63 -17.07 41.00
N GLU A 424 -0.27 -18.02 41.87
CA GLU A 424 -0.35 -17.92 43.33
C GLU A 424 0.67 -16.95 43.96
N GLY A 425 1.60 -16.39 43.16
CA GLY A 425 2.65 -15.50 43.63
C GLY A 425 3.84 -16.23 44.26
N SER A 426 4.82 -15.45 44.71
CA SER A 426 6.04 -15.98 45.36
C SER A 426 6.64 -14.93 46.30
N LYS A 427 7.69 -15.30 47.05
CA LYS A 427 8.50 -14.36 47.85
C LYS A 427 9.04 -13.14 47.06
N HIS A 428 9.03 -13.20 45.72
CA HIS A 428 9.56 -12.13 44.85
C HIS A 428 8.55 -11.61 43.81
N THR A 429 7.34 -12.17 43.74
CA THR A 429 6.32 -11.76 42.74
C THR A 429 4.93 -11.77 43.36
N PRO A 430 4.09 -10.74 43.14
CA PRO A 430 2.72 -10.75 43.63
C PRO A 430 1.87 -11.84 42.93
N PRO A 431 0.80 -12.34 43.57
CA PRO A 431 -0.21 -13.16 42.91
C PRO A 431 -0.87 -12.43 41.72
N HIS A 432 -1.32 -13.17 40.71
CA HIS A 432 -1.93 -12.61 39.50
C HIS A 432 -2.88 -13.56 38.78
N GLN A 433 -3.72 -13.00 37.89
CA GLN A 433 -4.76 -13.74 37.16
C GLN A 433 -4.28 -14.45 35.87
N SER A 434 -3.07 -14.14 35.37
CA SER A 434 -2.47 -14.80 34.20
C SER A 434 -1.80 -16.13 34.58
N CYS A 435 -1.47 -16.97 33.59
CA CYS A 435 -0.83 -18.28 33.75
C CYS A 435 0.66 -18.24 34.18
N GLU A 436 1.27 -19.39 34.55
CA GLU A 436 2.70 -19.40 34.91
C GLU A 436 3.57 -18.96 33.72
N PHE A 437 4.37 -17.92 33.92
CA PHE A 437 5.36 -17.47 32.95
C PHE A 437 6.72 -17.22 33.60
N LYS A 438 7.75 -17.11 32.75
CA LYS A 438 9.12 -16.83 33.16
C LYS A 438 9.56 -15.58 32.43
N TRP A 439 9.66 -14.50 33.20
CA TRP A 439 10.19 -13.22 32.74
C TRP A 439 11.70 -13.31 32.60
N LYS A 440 12.24 -12.63 31.60
CA LYS A 440 13.66 -12.42 31.45
C LYS A 440 13.96 -10.97 31.12
N ASP A 441 14.74 -10.34 31.98
CA ASP A 441 15.37 -9.05 31.74
C ASP A 441 16.77 -9.23 31.13
N TYR A 442 17.25 -8.23 30.37
CA TYR A 442 18.56 -8.24 29.71
C TYR A 442 19.31 -6.93 30.01
N CYS A 443 20.57 -7.03 30.45
CA CYS A 443 21.41 -5.85 30.74
C CYS A 443 20.68 -4.75 31.56
N PRO A 444 19.97 -5.08 32.66
CA PRO A 444 18.98 -4.18 33.28
C PRO A 444 19.58 -2.88 33.82
N LEU A 445 20.85 -2.88 34.20
CA LEU A 445 21.58 -1.67 34.60
C LEU A 445 21.73 -0.69 33.44
N VAL A 446 22.06 -1.17 32.24
CA VAL A 446 22.19 -0.34 31.04
C VAL A 446 20.84 0.29 30.68
N PHE A 447 19.75 -0.47 30.65
CA PHE A 447 18.42 0.06 30.33
C PHE A 447 17.81 0.95 31.43
N ARG A 448 18.22 0.82 32.70
CA ARG A 448 17.93 1.83 33.74
C ARG A 448 18.69 3.13 33.46
N THR A 449 19.96 3.03 33.08
CA THR A 449 20.82 4.19 32.81
C THR A 449 20.43 4.92 31.53
N LEU A 450 20.05 4.21 30.47
CA LEU A 450 19.49 4.78 29.24
C LEU A 450 18.22 5.59 29.53
N ARG A 451 17.29 5.09 30.37
CA ARG A 451 16.10 5.87 30.78
C ARG A 451 16.48 7.16 31.52
N LYS A 452 17.41 7.09 32.47
CA LYS A 452 17.95 8.28 33.16
C LYS A 452 18.58 9.28 32.18
N LEU A 453 19.42 8.80 31.25
CA LEU A 453 20.06 9.62 30.21
C LEU A 453 19.04 10.28 29.27
N PHE A 454 17.98 9.57 28.92
CA PHE A 454 16.86 10.08 28.13
C PHE A 454 15.85 10.92 28.94
N LYS A 455 16.16 11.27 30.20
CA LYS A 455 15.32 12.12 31.08
C LYS A 455 13.93 11.50 31.33
N VAL A 456 13.83 10.16 31.33
CA VAL A 456 12.61 9.40 31.60
C VAL A 456 12.58 8.96 33.06
N ASP A 457 11.55 9.39 33.79
CA ASP A 457 11.29 8.94 35.16
C ASP A 457 10.81 7.47 35.22
N PRO A 458 11.29 6.65 36.18
CA PRO A 458 10.88 5.25 36.29
C PRO A 458 9.40 5.02 36.65
N ALA A 459 8.75 5.91 37.39
CA ALA A 459 7.34 5.81 37.75
C ALA A 459 6.44 6.22 36.58
N ASP A 460 6.74 7.33 35.88
CA ASP A 460 6.04 7.69 34.64
C ASP A 460 6.11 6.58 33.60
N TYR A 461 7.29 5.97 33.44
CA TYR A 461 7.52 4.83 32.56
C TYR A 461 6.67 3.60 32.95
N MET A 462 6.53 3.32 34.25
CA MET A 462 5.65 2.25 34.74
C MET A 462 4.16 2.59 34.58
N MET A 463 3.75 3.85 34.76
CA MET A 463 2.35 4.26 34.62
C MET A 463 1.89 4.24 33.16
N SER A 464 2.72 4.75 32.25
CA SER A 464 2.44 4.78 30.80
C SER A 464 2.28 3.38 30.19
N ILE A 465 3.10 2.40 30.62
CA ILE A 465 3.09 1.04 30.06
C ILE A 465 2.25 0.06 30.89
N CYS A 466 2.26 0.21 32.21
CA CYS A 466 1.74 -0.77 33.18
C CYS A 466 0.74 -0.16 34.17
N GLY A 467 0.15 1.00 33.85
CA GLY A 467 -0.97 1.58 34.60
C GLY A 467 -2.28 0.82 34.37
N ASN A 468 -3.42 1.50 34.59
CA ASN A 468 -4.75 0.91 34.43
C ASN A 468 -5.23 0.90 32.96
N ASP A 469 -4.55 1.62 32.08
CA ASP A 469 -4.86 1.70 30.65
C ASP A 469 -4.42 0.43 29.90
N ALA A 470 -5.26 -0.01 28.96
CA ALA A 470 -4.93 -1.08 28.04
C ALA A 470 -3.99 -0.60 26.91
N LEU A 471 -3.03 -1.45 26.52
CA LEU A 471 -2.21 -1.21 25.33
C LEU A 471 -3.03 -1.36 24.05
N ARG A 472 -2.62 -0.67 22.98
CA ARG A 472 -3.24 -0.78 21.65
C ARG A 472 -2.35 -1.61 20.71
N GLU A 473 -2.89 -2.64 20.05
CA GLU A 473 -2.18 -3.42 19.03
C GLU A 473 -2.19 -2.68 17.70
N LEU A 474 -1.02 -2.50 17.10
CA LEU A 474 -0.89 -1.98 15.73
C LEU A 474 -0.81 -3.16 14.76
N SER A 475 -1.81 -3.28 13.89
CA SER A 475 -1.84 -4.23 12.78
C SER A 475 -0.82 -3.86 11.72
N SER A 476 0.44 -4.28 11.88
CA SER A 476 1.51 -4.07 10.90
C SER A 476 1.69 -5.29 9.97
N PRO A 477 1.18 -5.28 8.72
CA PRO A 477 1.47 -6.31 7.71
C PRO A 477 2.90 -6.16 7.13
N GLY A 478 3.89 -5.92 7.98
CA GLY A 478 5.28 -5.73 7.59
C GLY A 478 5.98 -7.06 7.30
N LYS A 479 6.95 -7.03 6.37
CA LYS A 479 7.78 -8.20 5.98
C LYS A 479 8.45 -8.93 7.15
N SER A 480 8.60 -8.27 8.30
CA SER A 480 9.17 -8.85 9.52
C SER A 480 8.29 -9.92 10.17
N GLY A 481 6.96 -9.82 10.08
CA GLY A 481 6.02 -10.59 10.91
C GLY A 481 6.04 -10.18 12.39
N SER A 482 6.53 -8.99 12.72
CA SER A 482 6.56 -8.46 14.10
C SER A 482 5.23 -7.81 14.46
N PHE A 483 4.75 -8.04 15.69
CA PHE A 483 3.67 -7.26 16.31
C PHE A 483 4.24 -6.01 16.97
N PHE A 484 3.44 -4.95 17.04
CA PHE A 484 3.72 -3.75 17.81
C PHE A 484 2.56 -3.44 18.75
N TYR A 485 2.89 -3.06 19.98
CA TYR A 485 1.96 -2.45 20.93
C TYR A 485 2.31 -0.97 21.14
N LEU A 486 1.32 -0.17 21.48
CA LEU A 486 1.42 1.28 21.71
C LEU A 486 0.78 1.60 23.06
N THR A 487 1.41 2.46 23.86
CA THR A 487 0.83 2.94 25.13
C THR A 487 -0.37 3.85 24.88
N ASN A 488 -1.27 3.97 25.87
CA ASN A 488 -2.49 4.76 25.67
C ASN A 488 -2.20 6.26 25.51
N ASP A 489 -1.12 6.73 26.15
CA ASP A 489 -0.56 8.08 26.05
C ASP A 489 0.39 8.30 24.85
N ASP A 490 0.48 7.32 23.95
CA ASP A 490 1.30 7.34 22.73
C ASP A 490 2.82 7.55 22.93
N LYS A 491 3.37 7.53 24.17
CA LYS A 491 4.80 7.76 24.42
C LYS A 491 5.71 6.61 23.97
N TYR A 492 5.30 5.36 24.20
CA TYR A 492 6.15 4.18 23.99
C TYR A 492 5.52 3.15 23.07
N MET A 493 6.39 2.52 22.27
CA MET A 493 6.06 1.35 21.46
C MET A 493 6.77 0.11 22.02
N ILE A 494 6.12 -1.05 21.94
CA ILE A 494 6.70 -2.35 22.26
C ILE A 494 6.72 -3.21 21.00
N LYS A 495 7.89 -3.39 20.38
CA LYS A 495 8.08 -4.18 19.15
C LYS A 495 8.51 -5.61 19.50
N THR A 496 7.84 -6.62 18.96
CA THR A 496 8.29 -8.03 19.12
C THR A 496 9.48 -8.33 18.22
N MET A 497 10.51 -8.97 18.76
CA MET A 497 11.83 -9.14 18.12
C MET A 497 12.20 -10.60 17.85
N LYS A 498 12.87 -10.86 16.73
CA LYS A 498 13.48 -12.15 16.37
C LYS A 498 14.72 -12.43 17.22
N LYS A 499 15.15 -13.70 17.27
CA LYS A 499 16.36 -14.12 18.00
C LYS A 499 17.63 -13.47 17.43
N SER A 500 17.66 -13.17 16.13
CA SER A 500 18.74 -12.46 15.43
C SER A 500 18.84 -11.00 15.88
N GLU A 501 17.77 -10.22 15.76
CA GLU A 501 17.72 -8.80 16.13
C GLU A 501 18.12 -8.58 17.61
N VAL A 502 17.76 -9.52 18.51
CA VAL A 502 18.17 -9.51 19.93
C VAL A 502 19.64 -9.91 20.14
N LYS A 503 20.32 -10.54 19.18
CA LYS A 503 21.80 -10.61 19.17
C LYS A 503 22.38 -9.24 18.79
N VAL A 504 21.88 -8.60 17.73
CA VAL A 504 22.38 -7.32 17.19
C VAL A 504 22.33 -6.23 18.26
N LEU A 505 21.15 -5.98 18.86
CA LEU A 505 20.98 -4.98 19.92
C LEU A 505 21.93 -5.18 21.11
N LYS A 506 22.33 -6.43 21.38
CA LYS A 506 23.23 -6.77 22.48
C LYS A 506 24.71 -6.85 22.10
N ARG A 507 25.05 -6.85 20.81
CA ARG A 507 26.42 -6.61 20.32
C ARG A 507 26.69 -5.11 20.43
N MET A 508 25.85 -4.32 19.79
CA MET A 508 25.99 -2.87 19.68
C MET A 508 25.70 -2.10 20.96
N LEU A 509 25.27 -2.74 22.05
CA LEU A 509 24.70 -2.04 23.22
C LEU A 509 25.68 -1.03 23.85
N GLN A 510 26.98 -1.36 23.87
CA GLN A 510 28.03 -0.47 24.36
C GLN A 510 28.27 0.72 23.43
N ALA A 511 28.34 0.49 22.11
CA ALA A 511 28.51 1.55 21.12
C ALA A 511 27.29 2.46 21.06
N TYR A 512 26.09 1.88 21.03
CA TYR A 512 24.81 2.59 21.12
C TYR A 512 24.73 3.48 22.37
N TYR A 513 25.08 2.95 23.55
CA TYR A 513 25.10 3.73 24.78
C TYR A 513 26.06 4.92 24.71
N ASN A 514 27.25 4.72 24.14
CA ASN A 514 28.23 5.79 23.97
C ASN A 514 27.74 6.84 22.97
N HIS A 515 27.15 6.42 21.84
CA HIS A 515 26.60 7.29 20.79
C HIS A 515 25.48 8.19 21.31
N VAL A 516 24.46 7.62 21.94
CA VAL A 516 23.32 8.38 22.47
C VAL A 516 23.66 9.20 23.72
N ARG A 517 24.83 8.96 24.34
CA ARG A 517 25.41 9.79 25.41
C ARG A 517 26.25 10.94 24.87
N ALA A 518 26.93 10.76 23.74
CA ALA A 518 27.75 11.79 23.09
C ALA A 518 26.92 12.80 22.27
N PHE A 519 25.81 12.36 21.68
CA PHE A 519 25.04 13.17 20.73
C PHE A 519 23.57 13.31 21.15
N GLU A 520 23.22 14.37 21.89
CA GLU A 520 21.82 14.57 22.31
C GLU A 520 20.87 14.72 21.10
N ASN A 521 21.28 15.31 19.98
CA ASN A 521 20.43 15.44 18.80
C ASN A 521 20.27 14.16 17.95
N THR A 522 20.85 13.02 18.34
CA THR A 522 20.75 11.75 17.60
C THR A 522 19.31 11.41 17.20
N LEU A 523 19.14 11.10 15.91
CA LEU A 523 17.89 10.67 15.29
C LEU A 523 17.65 9.17 15.49
N VAL A 524 18.68 8.41 15.89
CA VAL A 524 18.59 6.97 16.16
C VAL A 524 17.53 6.68 17.24
N THR A 525 16.66 5.71 16.98
CA THR A 525 15.55 5.38 17.88
C THR A 525 16.01 5.05 19.32
N LYS A 526 15.21 5.49 20.30
CA LYS A 526 15.54 5.40 21.73
C LYS A 526 15.00 4.09 22.32
N PHE A 527 15.88 3.24 22.85
CA PHE A 527 15.53 1.98 23.52
C PHE A 527 15.52 2.13 25.04
N PHE A 528 14.44 1.70 25.68
CA PHE A 528 14.20 1.86 27.12
C PHE A 528 14.21 0.54 27.91
N GLY A 529 14.05 -0.59 27.24
CA GLY A 529 14.07 -1.93 27.84
C GLY A 529 14.11 -3.04 26.80
N LEU A 530 14.77 -4.16 27.12
CA LEU A 530 14.88 -5.35 26.28
C LEU A 530 14.56 -6.58 27.12
N HIS A 531 13.48 -7.29 26.80
CA HIS A 531 12.99 -8.37 27.66
C HIS A 531 12.47 -9.57 26.85
N CYS A 532 12.13 -10.66 27.56
CA CYS A 532 11.55 -11.86 26.97
C CYS A 532 10.59 -12.55 27.95
N VAL A 533 9.37 -12.82 27.49
CA VAL A 533 8.42 -13.71 28.16
C VAL A 533 8.64 -15.13 27.63
N LYS A 534 8.79 -16.10 28.53
CA LYS A 534 8.65 -17.53 28.22
C LYS A 534 7.38 -18.02 28.89
N LEU A 535 6.38 -18.41 28.09
CA LEU A 535 5.15 -19.02 28.60
C LEU A 535 5.43 -20.48 29.00
N THR A 536 4.85 -20.95 30.11
CA THR A 536 4.86 -22.38 30.44
C THR A 536 3.77 -23.11 29.66
N GLY A 537 4.06 -24.35 29.25
CA GLY A 537 3.21 -25.16 28.38
C GLY A 537 4.07 -26.04 27.44
N PRO A 538 3.48 -27.02 26.76
CA PRO A 538 4.23 -28.04 26.00
C PRO A 538 5.12 -27.46 24.90
N ALA A 539 4.71 -26.37 24.24
CA ALA A 539 5.50 -25.72 23.19
C ALA A 539 6.51 -24.65 23.67
N GLN A 540 6.55 -24.34 24.98
CA GLN A 540 7.49 -23.40 25.64
C GLN A 540 7.85 -22.10 24.86
N LYS A 541 6.84 -21.44 24.27
CA LYS A 541 7.01 -20.28 23.36
C LYS A 541 7.74 -19.12 24.06
N LYS A 542 8.77 -18.59 23.40
CA LYS A 542 9.61 -17.46 23.88
C LYS A 542 9.38 -16.22 23.02
N VAL A 543 8.61 -15.26 23.53
CA VAL A 543 8.37 -13.95 22.92
C VAL A 543 9.41 -12.97 23.43
N ARG A 544 10.21 -12.37 22.54
CA ARG A 544 11.15 -11.28 22.86
C ARG A 544 10.60 -9.98 22.34
N PHE A 545 10.93 -8.88 22.99
CA PHE A 545 10.48 -7.55 22.59
C PHE A 545 11.44 -6.49 23.12
N VAL A 546 11.44 -5.34 22.43
CA VAL A 546 12.12 -4.13 22.85
C VAL A 546 11.07 -3.05 23.09
N ILE A 547 11.28 -2.24 24.13
CA ILE A 547 10.47 -1.06 24.43
C ILE A 547 11.24 0.15 23.91
N MET A 548 10.61 0.94 23.07
CA MET A 548 11.22 2.04 22.32
C MET A 548 10.31 3.28 22.32
N GLY A 549 10.88 4.45 22.04
CA GLY A 549 10.08 5.68 21.90
C GLY A 549 9.19 5.64 20.65
N ASN A 550 7.95 6.10 20.78
CA ASN A 550 7.15 6.45 19.61
C ASN A 550 7.70 7.75 19.01
N LEU A 551 8.14 7.71 17.75
CA LEU A 551 8.61 8.90 17.06
C LEU A 551 7.49 9.95 16.90
N PHE A 552 6.24 9.52 16.72
CA PHE A 552 5.09 10.39 16.52
C PHE A 552 4.36 10.75 17.83
N CYS A 553 5.07 10.72 18.97
CA CYS A 553 4.60 11.29 20.22
C CYS A 553 4.67 12.83 20.16
N THR A 554 3.68 13.45 19.52
CA THR A 554 3.60 14.91 19.34
C THR A 554 2.17 15.43 19.56
N LYS A 555 2.06 16.73 19.88
CA LYS A 555 0.78 17.46 19.97
C LYS A 555 0.18 17.79 18.60
N TYR A 556 0.94 17.66 17.52
CA TYR A 556 0.51 18.00 16.17
C TYR A 556 -0.01 16.76 15.41
N PRO A 557 -1.21 16.80 14.79
CA PRO A 557 -1.70 15.67 14.00
C PRO A 557 -0.82 15.44 12.78
N ILE A 558 -0.26 14.22 12.66
CA ILE A 558 0.56 13.82 11.50
C ILE A 558 -0.37 13.47 10.33
N HIS A 559 -0.28 14.22 9.23
CA HIS A 559 -1.15 14.07 8.06
C HIS A 559 -0.57 13.09 7.03
N ARG A 560 0.75 13.13 6.80
CA ARG A 560 1.47 12.18 5.92
C ARG A 560 2.65 11.56 6.67
N ARG A 561 2.96 10.29 6.37
CA ARG A 561 4.07 9.52 6.97
C ARG A 561 4.89 8.90 5.85
N PHE A 562 6.22 9.00 5.90
CA PHE A 562 7.14 8.44 4.91
C PHE A 562 8.23 7.60 5.58
N ASP A 563 8.47 6.39 5.10
CA ASP A 563 9.62 5.53 5.40
C ASP A 563 10.61 5.67 4.24
N LEU A 564 11.82 6.16 4.49
CA LEU A 564 12.76 6.60 3.45
C LEU A 564 14.15 5.94 3.61
N LYS A 565 14.70 5.39 2.51
CA LYS A 565 15.95 4.58 2.47
C LYS A 565 16.93 4.98 1.36
N GLY A 566 16.56 5.94 0.51
CA GLY A 566 17.34 6.39 -0.65
C GLY A 566 17.44 5.36 -1.78
N SER A 567 16.53 4.40 -1.84
CA SER A 567 16.51 3.29 -2.80
C SER A 567 15.18 3.26 -3.57
N SER A 568 15.14 2.69 -4.77
CA SER A 568 13.91 2.62 -5.59
C SER A 568 13.22 1.24 -5.58
N HIS A 569 13.96 0.13 -5.49
CA HIS A 569 13.39 -1.20 -5.66
C HIS A 569 12.39 -1.59 -4.55
N GLY A 570 11.10 -1.71 -4.91
CA GLY A 570 10.01 -2.01 -3.98
C GLY A 570 9.62 -0.85 -3.05
N ARG A 571 10.04 0.38 -3.40
CA ARG A 571 9.90 1.60 -2.59
C ARG A 571 8.79 2.53 -3.08
N LEU A 572 7.76 1.96 -3.70
CA LEU A 572 6.43 2.54 -3.92
C LEU A 572 5.42 1.86 -2.96
N THR A 573 4.35 2.54 -2.59
CA THR A 573 3.24 1.98 -1.82
C THR A 573 2.33 1.11 -2.70
N VAL A 574 1.80 0.02 -2.13
CA VAL A 574 1.00 -1.00 -2.86
C VAL A 574 -0.51 -0.82 -2.63
N LYS A 575 -0.90 -0.02 -1.64
CA LYS A 575 -2.30 0.41 -1.46
C LYS A 575 -2.74 1.30 -2.64
N PRO A 576 -4.00 1.21 -3.12
CA PRO A 576 -4.57 2.22 -3.99
C PRO A 576 -4.76 3.55 -3.23
N GLU A 577 -4.80 4.67 -3.95
CA GLU A 577 -4.93 6.03 -3.38
C GLU A 577 -6.15 6.18 -2.47
N THR A 578 -7.25 5.49 -2.78
CA THR A 578 -8.50 5.46 -1.99
C THR A 578 -8.39 4.72 -0.65
N GLU A 579 -7.35 3.92 -0.43
CA GLU A 579 -7.02 3.26 0.84
C GLU A 579 -5.91 3.98 1.63
N ILE A 580 -5.35 5.09 1.12
CA ILE A 580 -4.34 5.88 1.82
C ILE A 580 -5.02 6.75 2.90
N ASP A 581 -4.45 6.73 4.10
CA ASP A 581 -4.90 7.52 5.25
C ASP A 581 -3.69 8.11 6.02
N SER A 582 -3.96 8.96 7.01
CA SER A 582 -2.94 9.58 7.87
C SER A 582 -2.15 8.59 8.76
N THR A 583 -2.48 7.29 8.74
CA THR A 583 -1.72 6.22 9.39
C THR A 583 -0.84 5.43 8.41
N THR A 584 -1.10 5.58 7.12
CA THR A 584 -0.44 4.86 6.03
C THR A 584 0.97 5.40 5.83
N THR A 585 1.96 4.52 5.90
CA THR A 585 3.37 4.89 5.73
C THR A 585 3.77 4.72 4.26
N LEU A 586 3.92 5.86 3.59
CA LEU A 586 4.42 6.04 2.24
C LEU A 586 5.94 5.79 2.18
N LYS A 587 6.53 5.78 0.98
CA LYS A 587 7.94 5.44 0.72
C LYS A 587 8.62 6.42 -0.25
N ASP A 588 9.89 6.16 -0.60
CA ASP A 588 10.75 7.01 -1.44
C ASP A 588 10.12 7.40 -2.80
N LEU A 589 9.45 6.46 -3.48
CA LEU A 589 8.79 6.74 -4.76
C LEU A 589 7.41 7.39 -4.59
N ASP A 590 6.82 7.34 -3.39
CA ASP A 590 5.59 8.07 -3.05
C ASP A 590 5.89 9.51 -2.56
N LEU A 591 7.16 9.82 -2.24
CA LEU A 591 7.57 11.15 -1.79
C LEU A 591 7.46 12.16 -2.94
N ASN A 592 6.73 13.24 -2.66
CA ASN A 592 6.44 14.33 -3.59
C ASN A 592 6.92 15.70 -3.07
N PHE A 593 7.74 15.74 -2.02
CA PHE A 593 8.21 16.99 -1.36
C PHE A 593 9.72 17.05 -1.19
N VAL A 594 10.26 18.27 -1.19
CA VAL A 594 11.57 18.63 -0.64
C VAL A 594 11.35 19.54 0.57
N PHE A 595 11.96 19.21 1.70
CA PHE A 595 11.82 19.91 2.98
C PHE A 595 12.94 20.93 3.15
N ARG A 596 12.60 22.22 3.16
CA ARG A 596 13.55 23.29 3.45
C ARG A 596 13.58 23.58 4.95
N LEU A 597 14.74 23.37 5.55
CA LEU A 597 15.04 23.65 6.95
C LEU A 597 15.82 24.96 7.04
N ASN A 598 15.57 25.77 8.07
CA ASN A 598 16.40 26.96 8.29
C ASN A 598 17.89 26.58 8.47
N LYS A 599 18.80 27.52 8.14
CA LYS A 599 20.25 27.26 8.11
C LYS A 599 20.81 26.54 9.35
N PRO A 600 20.50 26.93 10.61
CA PRO A 600 20.94 26.18 11.78
C PRO A 600 20.43 24.74 11.83
N TRP A 601 19.13 24.50 11.57
CA TRP A 601 18.58 23.14 11.58
C TRP A 601 19.08 22.30 10.41
N PHE A 602 19.34 22.88 9.24
CA PHE A 602 19.91 22.16 8.11
C PHE A 602 21.35 21.69 8.38
N GLN A 603 22.20 22.59 8.90
CA GLN A 603 23.58 22.25 9.27
C GLN A 603 23.63 21.18 10.37
N GLU A 604 22.76 21.29 11.39
CA GLU A 604 22.68 20.29 12.45
C GLU A 604 22.09 18.96 11.97
N PHE A 605 21.12 19.00 11.05
CA PHE A 605 20.58 17.81 10.40
C PHE A 605 21.66 17.03 9.66
N CYS A 606 22.43 17.68 8.78
CA CYS A 606 23.50 17.03 8.04
C CYS A 606 24.54 16.42 9.00
N ARG A 607 25.07 17.22 9.93
CA ARG A 607 26.07 16.79 10.92
C ARG A 607 25.62 15.59 11.75
N GLN A 608 24.34 15.51 12.12
CA GLN A 608 23.83 14.39 12.91
C GLN A 608 23.51 13.16 12.06
N VAL A 609 22.99 13.34 10.85
CA VAL A 609 22.77 12.24 9.89
C VAL A 609 24.10 11.59 9.48
N ASP A 610 25.18 12.36 9.30
CA ASP A 610 26.52 11.84 9.08
C ASP A 610 26.94 10.88 10.20
N ARG A 611 26.88 11.35 11.46
CA ARG A 611 27.29 10.61 12.66
C ARG A 611 26.43 9.39 12.94
N ASP A 612 25.11 9.52 12.81
CA ASP A 612 24.18 8.41 13.02
C ASP A 612 24.40 7.32 11.95
N SER A 613 24.63 7.71 10.70
CA SER A 613 24.98 6.77 9.63
C SER A 613 26.36 6.14 9.82
N GLU A 614 27.36 6.86 10.35
CA GLU A 614 28.69 6.33 10.67
C GLU A 614 28.63 5.29 11.79
N PHE A 615 27.93 5.58 12.89
CA PHE A 615 27.71 4.63 13.99
C PHE A 615 27.03 3.33 13.50
N LEU A 616 26.00 3.46 12.64
CA LEU A 616 25.31 2.30 12.07
C LEU A 616 26.21 1.51 11.09
N GLU A 617 27.07 2.20 10.32
CA GLU A 617 28.07 1.57 9.44
C GLU A 617 29.11 0.76 10.26
N GLN A 618 29.67 1.36 11.32
CA GLN A 618 30.64 0.71 12.22
C GLN A 618 30.07 -0.56 12.87
N GLU A 619 28.81 -0.53 13.32
CA GLU A 619 28.11 -1.70 13.86
C GLU A 619 27.58 -2.66 12.79
N ARG A 620 27.88 -2.43 11.50
CA ARG A 620 27.47 -3.23 10.33
C ARG A 620 25.94 -3.37 10.17
N ILE A 621 25.23 -2.32 10.55
CA ILE A 621 23.77 -2.23 10.46
C ILE A 621 23.37 -1.62 9.11
N MET A 622 22.29 -2.13 8.54
CA MET A 622 21.82 -1.80 7.19
C MET A 622 20.28 -1.80 7.14
N ASP A 623 19.71 -1.43 5.99
CA ASP A 623 18.26 -1.45 5.74
C ASP A 623 17.43 -0.64 6.78
N TYR A 624 18.03 0.39 7.38
CA TYR A 624 17.40 1.34 8.29
C TYR A 624 16.73 2.49 7.53
N SER A 625 15.58 2.97 8.01
CA SER A 625 14.84 4.06 7.36
C SER A 625 14.96 5.35 8.16
N LEU A 626 14.94 6.51 7.49
CA LEU A 626 14.40 7.73 8.11
C LEU A 626 12.88 7.65 8.03
N LEU A 627 12.22 7.59 9.18
CA LEU A 627 10.77 7.76 9.29
C LEU A 627 10.50 9.26 9.43
N VAL A 628 9.63 9.82 8.60
CA VAL A 628 9.26 11.25 8.58
C VAL A 628 7.74 11.37 8.70
N GLY A 629 7.27 12.18 9.64
CA GLY A 629 5.89 12.60 9.80
C GLY A 629 5.76 14.08 9.46
N VAL A 630 4.74 14.41 8.66
CA VAL A 630 4.45 15.78 8.19
C VAL A 630 3.10 16.23 8.73
N HIS A 631 3.11 17.31 9.48
CA HIS A 631 1.94 18.13 9.80
C HIS A 631 1.94 19.37 8.90
N PHE A 632 0.77 19.83 8.46
CA PHE A 632 0.57 20.99 7.58
C PHE A 632 -0.15 22.09 8.36
N GLY A 633 0.36 23.32 8.34
CA GLY A 633 -0.15 24.42 9.18
C GLY A 633 -1.52 24.96 8.77
N LYS A 634 -1.87 24.90 7.48
CA LYS A 634 -3.20 25.20 6.94
C LYS A 634 -3.66 24.05 6.04
N ILE A 635 -4.94 23.69 6.11
CA ILE A 635 -5.53 22.56 5.39
C ILE A 635 -6.91 22.97 4.88
N SER A 636 -7.27 22.55 3.66
CA SER A 636 -8.62 22.69 3.13
C SER A 636 -9.62 21.75 3.83
N HIS A 637 -10.92 22.00 3.64
CA HIS A 637 -11.98 21.04 3.99
C HIS A 637 -11.87 19.68 3.26
N SER A 638 -11.01 19.56 2.24
CA SER A 638 -10.71 18.32 1.51
C SER A 638 -9.40 17.63 1.94
N GLY A 639 -8.71 18.15 2.96
CA GLY A 639 -7.48 17.53 3.51
C GLY A 639 -6.19 17.84 2.74
N GLU A 640 -6.22 18.77 1.78
CA GLU A 640 -5.04 19.24 1.04
C GLU A 640 -4.41 20.45 1.73
N PRO A 641 -3.08 20.65 1.68
CA PRO A 641 -2.43 21.82 2.27
C PRO A 641 -2.86 23.11 1.55
N LEU A 642 -3.09 24.18 2.31
CA LEU A 642 -3.42 25.49 1.75
C LEU A 642 -2.14 26.24 1.36
N ASN A 643 -2.08 26.74 0.11
CA ASN A 643 -0.96 27.55 -0.37
C ASN A 643 -0.89 28.90 0.38
N THR A 644 0.32 29.40 0.61
CA THR A 644 0.59 30.73 1.18
C THR A 644 0.73 31.84 0.13
N ASN A 645 0.64 31.49 -1.15
CA ASN A 645 0.96 32.37 -2.28
C ASN A 645 -0.31 32.79 -3.04
N VAL A 646 -1.21 33.49 -2.36
CA VAL A 646 -2.29 34.29 -2.98
C VAL A 646 -2.29 35.65 -2.29
N ASP A 647 -2.23 36.70 -3.11
CA ASP A 647 -2.32 38.13 -2.84
C ASP A 647 -1.57 38.72 -1.62
N LYS A 648 -0.53 39.49 -1.96
CA LYS A 648 -0.34 40.82 -1.37
C LYS A 648 -1.07 41.86 -2.24
N GLY A 649 -2.39 41.92 -2.08
CA GLY A 649 -3.21 43.05 -2.51
C GLY A 649 -3.68 43.80 -1.28
N ASP A 650 -3.71 45.14 -1.34
CA ASP A 650 -4.16 45.96 -0.22
C ASP A 650 -5.69 45.88 -0.10
N ASP A 651 -6.18 45.24 0.96
CA ASP A 651 -7.50 45.53 1.49
C ASP A 651 -7.41 45.61 3.02
N ALA A 652 -7.87 46.73 3.57
CA ALA A 652 -7.76 47.02 4.99
C ALA A 652 -9.09 46.79 5.70
N ASN A 653 -9.00 46.35 6.97
CA ASN A 653 -10.09 46.37 7.94
C ASN A 653 -11.19 45.28 7.83
N GLU A 654 -10.79 44.01 7.97
CA GLU A 654 -11.55 43.08 8.81
C GLU A 654 -10.59 42.21 9.66
N GLY A 655 -10.71 42.26 10.99
CA GLY A 655 -9.63 41.84 11.89
C GLY A 655 -10.02 40.84 12.97
N ALA A 656 -9.78 39.55 12.75
CA ALA A 656 -9.85 38.54 13.81
C ALA A 656 -9.09 37.18 13.63
N ASP A 657 -8.08 37.01 12.74
CA ASP A 657 -7.25 35.77 12.81
C ASP A 657 -5.81 35.78 12.25
N SER A 658 -5.21 36.96 12.00
CA SER A 658 -3.84 37.03 11.44
C SER A 658 -2.70 36.78 12.45
N ASN A 659 -3.00 36.65 13.74
CA ASN A 659 -2.00 36.67 14.82
C ASN A 659 -1.48 35.30 15.30
N LEU A 660 -1.99 34.17 14.79
CA LEU A 660 -1.65 32.85 15.30
C LEU A 660 -0.14 32.47 15.12
N LEU A 661 0.56 33.12 14.18
CA LEU A 661 1.99 32.92 13.95
C LEU A 661 2.87 33.99 14.64
N SER A 662 2.36 35.21 14.89
CA SER A 662 3.12 36.28 15.54
C SER A 662 3.28 36.06 17.06
N HIS A 663 2.24 35.53 17.71
CA HIS A 663 2.18 35.42 19.18
C HIS A 663 2.88 34.17 19.76
N THR A 664 3.54 33.35 18.95
CA THR A 664 4.31 32.17 19.42
C THR A 664 5.73 32.51 19.89
N ASN A 665 6.16 33.77 19.74
CA ASN A 665 7.55 34.23 19.90
C ASN A 665 8.09 34.28 21.34
N ASN A 666 7.47 33.54 22.27
CA ASN A 666 7.86 33.50 23.69
C ASN A 666 7.60 32.15 24.40
N ARG A 667 7.60 31.02 23.66
CA ARG A 667 7.51 29.68 24.31
C ARG A 667 8.22 28.55 23.54
N TRP A 668 9.55 28.64 23.41
CA TRP A 668 10.42 27.58 22.88
C TRP A 668 10.59 26.39 23.85
N GLU A 669 9.49 25.72 24.21
CA GLU A 669 9.53 24.49 25.02
C GLU A 669 10.03 23.30 24.18
N SER A 670 11.36 23.11 24.18
CA SER A 670 12.06 21.90 23.74
C SER A 670 11.94 21.52 22.25
N THR A 671 12.13 22.46 21.33
CA THR A 671 12.50 22.12 19.93
C THR A 671 13.87 21.45 19.90
N ARG A 672 13.92 20.23 19.36
CA ARG A 672 15.12 19.37 19.27
C ARG A 672 15.15 18.76 17.87
N LEU A 673 16.34 18.43 17.34
CA LEU A 673 16.44 17.84 16.00
C LEU A 673 15.51 16.63 15.86
N GLY A 674 14.75 16.56 14.76
CA GLY A 674 13.74 15.53 14.51
C GLY A 674 12.45 15.64 15.32
N SER A 675 12.31 16.62 16.22
CA SER A 675 11.16 16.77 17.12
C SER A 675 10.48 18.13 16.95
N ASN A 676 9.38 18.15 16.17
CA ASN A 676 8.56 19.33 15.88
C ASN A 676 9.33 20.49 15.22
N ILE A 677 10.11 20.16 14.20
CA ILE A 677 10.91 21.14 13.46
C ILE A 677 10.00 21.91 12.47
N PRO A 678 9.87 23.25 12.57
CA PRO A 678 9.20 24.05 11.56
C PRO A 678 10.04 24.11 10.28
N ALA A 679 9.39 23.99 9.12
CA ALA A 679 10.03 23.92 7.81
C ALA A 679 9.06 24.32 6.69
N ARG A 680 9.57 24.62 5.50
CA ARG A 680 8.75 24.77 4.29
C ARG A 680 8.85 23.48 3.44
N ALA A 681 7.73 22.89 3.07
CA ALA A 681 7.68 21.79 2.12
C ALA A 681 7.47 22.34 0.71
N GLU A 682 8.48 22.20 -0.15
CA GLU A 682 8.41 22.53 -1.57
C GLU A 682 7.85 21.32 -2.35
N LEU A 683 6.82 21.54 -3.16
CA LEU A 683 6.19 20.49 -3.96
C LEU A 683 7.09 20.09 -5.15
N THR A 684 7.09 18.81 -5.51
CA THR A 684 7.86 18.27 -6.64
C THR A 684 6.99 17.42 -7.57
N VAL A 685 7.33 17.42 -8.86
CA VAL A 685 6.62 16.69 -9.92
C VAL A 685 7.64 15.97 -10.80
N ARG A 686 7.45 14.66 -11.03
CA ARG A 686 8.31 13.87 -11.93
C ARG A 686 7.80 13.99 -13.37
N ARG A 687 8.58 14.58 -14.28
CA ARG A 687 8.12 14.91 -15.65
C ARG A 687 8.18 13.76 -16.66
N ASN A 688 8.87 12.64 -16.38
CA ASN A 688 8.90 11.45 -17.24
C ASN A 688 9.01 10.15 -16.42
N SER A 689 8.37 9.07 -16.88
CA SER A 689 8.40 7.73 -16.26
C SER A 689 9.57 6.84 -16.74
N SER A 690 10.57 7.45 -17.37
CA SER A 690 11.69 6.74 -18.01
C SER A 690 12.83 6.41 -17.05
N GLU A 691 13.07 7.26 -16.04
CA GLU A 691 14.16 7.13 -15.07
C GLU A 691 13.64 6.98 -13.63
N CYS A 692 14.43 6.34 -12.76
CA CYS A 692 14.11 6.15 -11.34
C CYS A 692 14.42 7.40 -10.50
N GLN A 693 13.96 8.57 -10.94
CA GLN A 693 14.21 9.88 -10.32
C GLN A 693 13.57 9.94 -8.91
N LEU A 694 14.35 9.65 -7.86
CA LEU A 694 13.82 9.56 -6.48
C LEU A 694 13.21 10.89 -6.00
N VAL A 695 13.81 12.03 -6.36
CA VAL A 695 13.31 13.38 -6.05
C VAL A 695 12.85 14.03 -7.36
N GLY A 696 11.59 14.46 -7.45
CA GLY A 696 11.05 15.09 -8.66
C GLY A 696 11.55 16.51 -8.89
N ASP A 697 11.16 17.09 -10.03
CA ASP A 697 11.50 18.47 -10.37
C ASP A 697 10.74 19.44 -9.46
N LEU A 698 11.42 20.49 -8.98
CA LEU A 698 10.82 21.51 -8.11
C LEU A 698 9.72 22.29 -8.84
N THR A 699 8.59 22.55 -8.16
CA THR A 699 7.51 23.39 -8.71
C THR A 699 7.62 24.86 -8.33
N GLY A 700 8.39 25.20 -7.28
CA GLY A 700 8.39 26.52 -6.66
C GLY A 700 7.17 26.82 -5.78
N GLU A 701 6.30 25.84 -5.55
CA GLU A 701 5.17 25.96 -4.62
C GLU A 701 5.54 25.46 -3.23
N TYR A 702 5.16 26.20 -2.20
CA TYR A 702 5.54 25.95 -0.81
C TYR A 702 4.31 25.77 0.10
N CYS A 703 4.48 24.94 1.14
CA CYS A 703 3.52 24.75 2.22
C CYS A 703 4.25 24.78 3.56
N ASP A 704 3.73 25.53 4.54
CA ASP A 704 4.30 25.53 5.90
C ASP A 704 3.99 24.21 6.62
N VAL A 705 5.03 23.57 7.15
CA VAL A 705 4.96 22.26 7.79
C VAL A 705 5.68 22.20 9.12
N ILE A 706 5.22 21.28 9.97
CA ILE A 706 5.95 20.84 11.16
C ILE A 706 6.35 19.38 10.95
N LEU A 707 7.65 19.13 11.06
CA LEU A 707 8.28 17.85 10.76
C LEU A 707 8.70 17.11 12.03
N VAL A 708 8.47 15.80 12.04
CA VAL A 708 8.89 14.89 13.11
C VAL A 708 9.60 13.71 12.44
N PHE A 709 10.89 13.51 12.69
CA PHE A 709 11.70 12.54 11.95
C PHE A 709 12.78 11.85 12.80
N GLY A 710 13.09 10.60 12.46
CA GLY A 710 14.03 9.76 13.20
C GLY A 710 14.39 8.47 12.48
N ILE A 711 15.53 7.87 12.81
CA ILE A 711 16.07 6.68 12.17
C ILE A 711 15.57 5.41 12.88
N ILE A 712 14.94 4.51 12.12
CA ILE A 712 14.22 3.32 12.60
C ILE A 712 14.77 2.01 11.98
N ASP A 713 14.36 0.88 12.56
CA ASP A 713 14.67 -0.49 12.12
C ASP A 713 16.17 -0.86 12.04
N ILE A 714 16.98 -0.12 12.81
CA ILE A 714 18.43 -0.27 13.08
C ILE A 714 18.87 -1.60 13.75
N LEU A 715 18.25 -2.74 13.43
CA LEU A 715 18.53 -4.05 14.01
C LEU A 715 18.68 -5.18 12.97
N GLN A 716 18.81 -4.83 11.69
CA GLN A 716 19.20 -5.76 10.62
C GLN A 716 20.72 -5.76 10.46
N ASP A 717 21.32 -6.95 10.51
CA ASP A 717 22.77 -7.20 10.49
C ASP A 717 23.25 -7.53 9.06
N TYR A 718 24.40 -7.02 8.62
CA TYR A 718 25.02 -7.46 7.36
C TYR A 718 25.75 -8.81 7.55
N ASP A 719 24.97 -9.89 7.62
CA ASP A 719 25.44 -11.27 7.73
C ASP A 719 25.67 -11.95 6.36
N ILE A 720 26.03 -13.24 6.36
CA ILE A 720 26.30 -14.00 5.13
C ILE A 720 25.03 -14.18 4.28
N SER A 721 23.86 -14.33 4.91
CA SER A 721 22.59 -14.38 4.18
C SER A 721 22.27 -13.02 3.53
N LYS A 722 22.65 -11.90 4.14
CA LYS A 722 22.59 -10.57 3.50
C LYS A 722 23.64 -10.36 2.41
N LYS A 723 24.82 -10.97 2.50
CA LYS A 723 25.79 -11.01 1.38
C LYS A 723 25.25 -11.79 0.18
N LEU A 724 24.55 -12.90 0.41
CA LEU A 724 23.89 -13.67 -0.64
C LEU A 724 22.68 -12.91 -1.23
N GLU A 725 21.89 -12.25 -0.38
CA GLU A 725 20.79 -11.35 -0.81
C GLU A 725 21.32 -10.15 -1.62
N HIS A 726 22.49 -9.61 -1.25
CA HIS A 726 23.18 -8.58 -2.03
C HIS A 726 23.54 -9.10 -3.42
N ALA A 727 24.34 -10.17 -3.49
CA ALA A 727 24.82 -10.73 -4.75
C ALA A 727 23.67 -11.05 -5.71
N TYR A 728 22.64 -11.76 -5.24
CA TYR A 728 21.45 -12.10 -6.03
C TYR A 728 20.75 -10.86 -6.61
N LYS A 729 20.71 -9.76 -5.85
CA LYS A 729 20.07 -8.51 -6.28
C LYS A 729 20.97 -7.65 -7.18
N SER A 730 22.27 -7.58 -6.91
CA SER A 730 23.23 -6.81 -7.71
C SER A 730 23.42 -7.38 -9.12
N PHE A 731 23.12 -8.67 -9.34
CA PHE A 731 23.05 -9.27 -10.68
C PHE A 731 21.82 -8.84 -11.50
N GLN A 732 20.77 -8.29 -10.89
CA GLN A 732 19.50 -7.93 -11.56
C GLN A 732 19.24 -6.42 -11.59
N HIS A 733 19.84 -5.68 -10.65
CA HIS A 733 19.59 -4.27 -10.41
C HIS A 733 20.87 -3.58 -9.95
N ASP A 734 21.09 -2.34 -10.37
CA ASP A 734 22.24 -1.57 -9.89
C ASP A 734 22.23 -1.46 -8.36
N SER A 735 23.42 -1.63 -7.77
CA SER A 735 23.79 -1.39 -6.38
C SER A 735 23.06 -0.20 -5.73
N THR A 736 22.95 0.95 -6.40
CA THR A 736 22.29 2.13 -5.82
C THR A 736 20.79 1.89 -5.59
N SER A 737 20.13 1.10 -6.43
CA SER A 737 18.67 0.93 -6.42
C SER A 737 18.16 -0.04 -5.32
N ILE A 738 19.04 -0.86 -4.74
CA ILE A 738 18.68 -1.96 -3.83
C ILE A 738 19.08 -1.68 -2.38
N SER A 739 18.18 -1.96 -1.42
CA SER A 739 18.47 -1.69 0.00
C SER A 739 19.42 -2.72 0.66
N ALA A 740 19.73 -3.82 -0.02
CA ALA A 740 20.53 -4.93 0.51
C ALA A 740 22.03 -4.84 0.16
N VAL A 741 22.66 -3.67 0.33
CA VAL A 741 24.09 -3.44 0.00
C VAL A 741 25.00 -3.44 1.23
N ASP A 742 26.31 -3.44 1.02
CA ASP A 742 27.31 -3.25 2.10
C ASP A 742 27.01 -1.99 2.94
N PRO A 743 27.17 -2.01 4.28
CA PRO A 743 26.86 -0.88 5.16
C PRO A 743 27.47 0.46 4.75
N ARG A 744 28.67 0.48 4.14
CA ARG A 744 29.33 1.72 3.68
C ARG A 744 28.74 2.28 2.38
N GLN A 745 28.24 1.41 1.52
CA GLN A 745 27.44 1.81 0.36
C GLN A 745 26.04 2.24 0.79
N TYR A 746 25.47 1.56 1.79
CA TYR A 746 24.17 1.89 2.37
C TYR A 746 24.18 3.27 3.00
N SER A 747 25.14 3.52 3.89
CA SER A 747 25.30 4.79 4.63
C SER A 747 25.46 5.96 3.65
N LYS A 748 26.36 5.83 2.66
CA LYS A 748 26.57 6.87 1.65
C LYS A 748 25.28 7.18 0.89
N ARG A 749 24.61 6.17 0.32
CA ARG A 749 23.38 6.38 -0.44
C ARG A 749 22.26 6.98 0.42
N PHE A 750 22.15 6.55 1.68
CA PHE A 750 21.19 7.09 2.64
C PHE A 750 21.43 8.59 2.85
N ARG A 751 22.66 8.98 3.22
CA ARG A 751 23.05 10.39 3.40
C ARG A 751 22.86 11.22 2.13
N ASP A 752 23.38 10.73 1.00
CA ASP A 752 23.29 11.37 -0.32
C ASP A 752 21.82 11.62 -0.74
N PHE A 753 20.87 10.77 -0.31
CA PHE A 753 19.44 11.00 -0.54
C PHE A 753 18.83 11.98 0.46
N MET A 754 19.13 11.83 1.76
CA MET A 754 18.62 12.75 2.79
C MET A 754 19.03 14.19 2.52
N PHE A 755 20.24 14.43 2.02
CA PHE A 755 20.74 15.78 1.68
C PHE A 755 20.22 16.33 0.34
N ARG A 756 19.37 15.57 -0.38
CA ARG A 756 18.60 16.04 -1.55
C ARG A 756 17.16 16.39 -1.17
N ILE A 757 16.55 15.59 -0.29
CA ILE A 757 15.17 15.82 0.18
C ILE A 757 15.06 16.78 1.35
N PHE A 758 16.12 16.99 2.13
CA PHE A 758 16.26 18.11 3.05
C PHE A 758 17.26 19.10 2.47
N ARG A 759 16.94 20.40 2.51
CA ARG A 759 17.79 21.48 1.97
C ARG A 759 17.82 22.67 2.91
N GLU A 760 18.83 23.53 2.76
CA GLU A 760 18.83 24.85 3.39
C GLU A 760 17.68 25.70 2.81
N ASP A 761 16.93 26.35 3.69
CA ASP A 761 15.95 27.38 3.30
C ASP A 761 16.68 28.71 3.05
N ALA A 762 16.33 29.34 1.93
CA ALA A 762 17.05 30.47 1.32
C ALA A 762 16.28 31.78 1.44
#